data_AF-A0A428MHG1-F1
#
_entry.id   AF-A0A428MHG1-F1
#
_cell.length_a   1.000
_cell.length_b   1.000
_cell.length_c   1.000
_cell.angle_alpha   90.00
_cell.angle_beta   90.00
_cell.angle_gamma   90.00
#
_symmetry.space_group_name_H-M   'P 1'
#
loop_
_entity.id
_entity.type
_entity.pdbx_description
1 polymer ?
#
loop_
_entity_poly.entity_id
_entity_poly.type
_entity_poly.pdbx_seq_one_letter_code
_entity_poly.pdbx_strand_id
1 'polypeptide(L)'
;MYVRKSAVGIALLSGALCAALFSSPIVQAQTWTHPGIVVSQQQLDATRAAYQAGNSVIVSQVNKAMASNYGSLTYTVQGPWSGGINQCGAYSTPNNGCSQADNDSNAAYVQALLWYITGTQTYANNAINIMNAYAANFKGYAGTNGLSCPSGTDCSNGPLQSGWDTEKWPRAAEIIRWGKPGGASSGWSSSSITAFTNMLNNVYLPVIQNGSGTNGNWDMSMIDGIMQIAVFTENASLLSTARTFWQGRVPDLYYLNSVDGSTHAASPRGTPSWFGQSVFSSATTNVAQETCRDLTHTEDSIAGTMNAAETDWIQGGNLYQDAGSYAQQRIVGSMNLMSGFEGQGGGQNAIITAPSSFCTSSGATNIGEITLGAGSTYAIGYNQYHNRLNDPNMANSTGTTGLRGTSNVYNWIQNGLLNLTETTDYGNHMTLFEALTHSVNLYQTASSTWSNTSFTAQTGTFTATFDATPSGNDINTVVGLSNGAQTAYTGLSTIVRFNPTGDIDAYNGIAYAAASTIPYTGGQTYTFEFDVNVAAQTYTVWVTPRGGSKTLVGLNYAFRTAASTLNTLTLYAQVGTNNVGTFAVNASTPSCQTASTTWSNTTVASEAKTFTATFTATPSATDINTVMALSNGAQTAYTGLPAIARFNPTGFIDAYNGTAYAAANSIPYTAGTTYAFEFLVNVPAQTYTVYVTPAGGTTTLVGQNYAFRTSTSPLNNLSLYAQVGSNSVCSVSLSNH
;
A
#
# COMPACT_ATOMS: atom_id res chain seq x y z
N MET A 1 -14.38 -72.88 -33.37
CA MET A 1 -15.02 -73.10 -34.68
C MET A 1 -16.22 -72.16 -34.78
N TYR A 2 -16.39 -71.49 -35.92
CA TYR A 2 -17.24 -70.31 -36.20
C TYR A 2 -16.64 -68.94 -35.86
N VAL A 3 -16.09 -68.34 -36.92
CA VAL A 3 -15.52 -66.99 -37.03
C VAL A 3 -16.63 -66.00 -37.36
N ARG A 4 -16.68 -64.86 -36.66
CA ARG A 4 -17.56 -63.71 -36.98
C ARG A 4 -16.78 -62.58 -37.65
N LYS A 5 -17.51 -61.95 -38.57
CA LYS A 5 -17.13 -60.96 -39.59
C LYS A 5 -16.61 -59.63 -39.02
N SER A 6 -15.64 -59.04 -39.73
CA SER A 6 -15.44 -57.61 -40.05
C SER A 6 -14.22 -57.58 -41.00
N ALA A 7 -14.08 -56.77 -42.05
CA ALA A 7 -14.68 -55.50 -42.39
C ALA A 7 -14.66 -55.32 -43.92
N VAL A 8 -15.59 -54.54 -44.46
CA VAL A 8 -15.56 -54.07 -45.85
C VAL A 8 -14.75 -52.78 -45.90
N GLY A 9 -13.73 -52.77 -46.75
CA GLY A 9 -12.89 -51.62 -47.02
C GLY A 9 -12.96 -51.20 -48.49
N ILE A 10 -13.16 -49.89 -48.67
CA ILE A 10 -12.55 -49.01 -49.68
C ILE A 10 -13.04 -49.14 -51.14
N ALA A 11 -13.71 -48.07 -51.61
CA ALA A 11 -13.53 -47.56 -52.96
C ALA A 11 -13.91 -46.06 -53.11
N LEU A 12 -12.92 -45.27 -53.55
CA LEU A 12 -12.99 -44.10 -54.44
C LEU A 12 -13.57 -42.78 -53.86
N LEU A 13 -12.75 -41.83 -53.35
CA LEU A 13 -11.95 -40.83 -54.10
C LEU A 13 -12.70 -40.16 -55.25
N SER A 14 -13.35 -39.01 -54.99
CA SER A 14 -13.38 -37.78 -55.81
C SER A 14 -14.49 -36.84 -55.33
N GLY A 15 -14.14 -35.74 -54.65
CA GLY A 15 -15.04 -34.59 -54.43
C GLY A 15 -15.35 -34.28 -52.96
N ALA A 16 -15.04 -33.04 -52.58
CA ALA A 16 -15.42 -32.36 -51.34
C ALA A 16 -14.69 -32.77 -50.04
N LEU A 17 -13.45 -32.28 -49.87
CA LEU A 17 -12.97 -31.88 -48.53
C LEU A 17 -11.89 -30.79 -48.64
N CYS A 18 -12.32 -29.57 -48.97
CA CYS A 18 -11.57 -28.34 -48.70
C CYS A 18 -12.49 -27.41 -47.89
N ALA A 19 -12.99 -27.89 -46.75
CA ALA A 19 -13.48 -27.01 -45.71
C ALA A 19 -12.29 -26.78 -44.78
N ALA A 20 -11.48 -25.77 -45.12
CA ALA A 20 -10.55 -25.19 -44.17
C ALA A 20 -11.33 -24.85 -42.91
N LEU A 21 -10.98 -25.50 -41.80
CA LEU A 21 -11.37 -25.07 -40.47
C LEU A 21 -10.69 -23.72 -40.22
N PHE A 22 -11.28 -22.65 -40.74
CA PHE A 22 -11.06 -21.31 -40.21
C PHE A 22 -11.76 -21.29 -38.85
N SER A 23 -11.07 -21.77 -37.82
CA SER A 23 -11.34 -21.32 -36.46
C SER A 23 -10.96 -19.85 -36.42
N SER A 24 -11.91 -18.98 -36.81
CA SER A 24 -11.83 -17.55 -36.51
C SER A 24 -11.59 -17.43 -35.01
N PRO A 25 -10.53 -16.72 -34.56
CA PRO A 25 -10.35 -16.50 -33.14
C PRO A 25 -11.62 -15.83 -32.62
N ILE A 26 -12.23 -16.44 -31.61
CA ILE A 26 -13.31 -15.81 -30.86
C ILE A 26 -12.68 -14.57 -30.23
N VAL A 27 -12.96 -13.39 -30.78
CA VAL A 27 -12.59 -12.12 -30.17
C VAL A 27 -13.43 -12.02 -28.90
N GLN A 28 -12.83 -12.33 -27.76
CA GLN A 28 -13.47 -12.14 -26.47
C GLN A 28 -13.68 -10.63 -26.27
N ALA A 29 -14.92 -10.23 -25.95
CA ALA A 29 -15.22 -8.84 -25.65
C ALA A 29 -14.41 -8.37 -24.42
N GLN A 30 -13.89 -7.13 -24.48
CA GLN A 30 -13.18 -6.51 -23.35
C GLN A 30 -14.09 -6.50 -22.12
N THR A 31 -13.60 -7.05 -21.01
CA THR A 31 -14.25 -6.94 -19.71
C THR A 31 -13.65 -5.72 -19.01
N TRP A 32 -14.49 -4.81 -18.53
CA TRP A 32 -14.05 -3.56 -17.92
C TRP A 32 -13.98 -3.69 -16.39
N THR A 33 -12.86 -3.23 -15.82
CA THR A 33 -12.65 -3.16 -14.37
C THR A 33 -12.81 -1.72 -13.91
N HIS A 34 -13.67 -1.48 -12.92
CA HIS A 34 -13.97 -0.14 -12.39
C HIS A 34 -14.04 -0.11 -10.84
N PRO A 35 -13.45 0.90 -10.16
CA PRO A 35 -12.40 1.77 -10.68
C PRO A 35 -11.21 0.95 -11.22
N GLY A 36 -10.66 1.36 -12.36
CA GLY A 36 -9.52 0.65 -12.95
C GLY A 36 -8.65 1.50 -13.87
N ILE A 37 -8.58 2.81 -13.60
CA ILE A 37 -7.67 3.75 -14.25
C ILE A 37 -6.55 4.08 -13.28
N VAL A 38 -5.35 3.54 -13.53
CA VAL A 38 -4.15 3.59 -12.67
C VAL A 38 -4.34 2.97 -11.28
N VAL A 39 -5.51 3.10 -10.67
CA VAL A 39 -5.84 2.63 -9.33
C VAL A 39 -7.07 1.74 -9.41
N SER A 40 -6.94 0.54 -8.88
CA SER A 40 -8.02 -0.43 -8.75
C SER A 40 -8.83 -0.22 -7.46
N GLN A 41 -10.05 -0.78 -7.46
CA GLN A 41 -10.88 -0.91 -6.25
C GLN A 41 -10.10 -1.54 -5.08
N GLN A 42 -9.34 -2.60 -5.34
CA GLN A 42 -8.56 -3.30 -4.30
C GLN A 42 -7.47 -2.42 -3.69
N GLN A 43 -6.77 -1.62 -4.50
CA GLN A 43 -5.76 -0.69 -4.01
C GLN A 43 -6.39 0.40 -3.12
N LEU A 44 -7.52 0.96 -3.54
CA LEU A 44 -8.25 1.96 -2.75
C LEU A 44 -8.71 1.40 -1.40
N ASP A 45 -9.28 0.19 -1.39
CA ASP A 45 -9.70 -0.50 -0.16
C ASP A 45 -8.52 -0.80 0.76
N ALA A 46 -7.39 -1.24 0.22
CA ALA A 46 -6.18 -1.53 0.98
C ALA A 46 -5.62 -0.27 1.65
N THR A 47 -5.50 0.85 0.91
CA THR A 47 -5.06 2.13 1.51
C THR A 47 -6.04 2.60 2.57
N ARG A 48 -7.35 2.54 2.31
CA ARG A 48 -8.39 2.93 3.28
C ARG A 48 -8.27 2.10 4.57
N ALA A 49 -8.16 0.78 4.44
CA ALA A 49 -8.01 -0.11 5.59
C ALA A 49 -6.73 0.21 6.38
N ALA A 50 -5.61 0.44 5.70
CA ALA A 50 -4.35 0.82 6.33
C ALA A 50 -4.44 2.17 7.07
N TYR A 51 -5.11 3.16 6.47
CA TYR A 51 -5.39 4.44 7.11
C TYR A 51 -6.25 4.29 8.37
N GLN A 52 -7.35 3.52 8.28
CA GLN A 52 -8.24 3.25 9.41
C GLN A 52 -7.56 2.46 10.54
N ALA A 53 -6.60 1.60 10.20
CA ALA A 53 -5.78 0.86 11.15
C ALA A 53 -4.65 1.71 11.77
N GLY A 54 -4.52 2.98 11.39
CA GLY A 54 -3.50 3.88 11.94
C GLY A 54 -2.08 3.57 11.43
N ASN A 55 -1.93 2.95 10.24
CA ASN A 55 -0.62 2.72 9.65
C ASN A 55 0.11 4.06 9.48
N SER A 56 1.19 4.25 10.24
CA SER A 56 1.87 5.55 10.37
C SER A 56 2.37 6.11 9.04
N VAL A 57 2.80 5.25 8.12
CA VAL A 57 3.22 5.63 6.76
C VAL A 57 2.03 6.17 5.97
N ILE A 58 0.94 5.40 5.88
CA ILE A 58 -0.25 5.81 5.12
C ILE A 58 -0.89 7.05 5.74
N VAL A 59 -1.01 7.10 7.07
CA VAL A 59 -1.51 8.27 7.79
C VAL A 59 -0.67 9.50 7.48
N SER A 60 0.66 9.37 7.45
CA SER A 60 1.54 10.49 7.08
C SER A 60 1.26 11.00 5.67
N GLN A 61 1.07 10.11 4.69
CA GLN A 61 0.82 10.52 3.30
C GLN A 61 -0.58 11.15 3.15
N VAL A 62 -1.59 10.58 3.79
CA VAL A 62 -2.95 11.14 3.82
C VAL A 62 -2.94 12.53 4.46
N ASN A 63 -2.20 12.71 5.57
CA ASN A 63 -2.06 14.02 6.21
C ASN A 63 -1.38 15.05 5.31
N LYS A 64 -0.33 14.66 4.57
CA LYS A 64 0.31 15.53 3.56
C LYS A 64 -0.69 15.94 2.47
N ALA A 65 -1.47 14.99 1.97
CA ALA A 65 -2.49 15.26 0.97
C ALA A 65 -3.58 16.21 1.49
N MET A 66 -4.09 16.00 2.72
CA MET A 66 -5.06 16.92 3.34
C MET A 66 -4.48 18.31 3.62
N ALA A 67 -3.18 18.42 3.90
CA ALA A 67 -2.49 19.68 4.13
C ALA A 67 -2.12 20.43 2.83
N SER A 68 -2.11 19.74 1.69
CA SER A 68 -1.82 20.35 0.38
C SER A 68 -2.93 21.31 -0.06
N ASN A 69 -2.59 22.24 -0.95
CA ASN A 69 -3.60 23.10 -1.59
C ASN A 69 -4.67 22.26 -2.32
N TYR A 70 -4.27 21.14 -2.92
CA TYR A 70 -5.16 20.24 -3.65
C TYR A 70 -6.17 19.52 -2.74
N GLY A 71 -5.79 19.18 -1.51
CA GLY A 71 -6.64 18.51 -0.53
C GLY A 71 -7.42 19.45 0.39
N SER A 72 -7.44 20.77 0.11
CA SER A 72 -8.18 21.74 0.91
C SER A 72 -9.68 21.48 0.89
N LEU A 73 -10.33 21.42 2.06
CA LEU A 73 -11.79 21.29 2.15
C LEU A 73 -12.53 22.50 1.55
N THR A 74 -11.86 23.65 1.46
CA THR A 74 -12.40 24.89 0.88
C THR A 74 -11.75 25.22 -0.46
N TYR A 75 -11.33 24.20 -1.21
CA TYR A 75 -10.77 24.39 -2.54
C TYR A 75 -11.73 25.18 -3.45
N THR A 76 -11.19 26.16 -4.17
CA THR A 76 -11.95 26.98 -5.12
C THR A 76 -11.45 26.68 -6.53
N VAL A 77 -12.38 26.31 -7.42
CA VAL A 77 -12.09 26.07 -8.84
C VAL A 77 -11.44 27.30 -9.46
N GLN A 78 -10.30 27.13 -10.12
CA GLN A 78 -9.47 28.22 -10.63
C GLN A 78 -9.77 28.57 -12.09
N GLY A 79 -10.19 27.60 -12.90
CA GLY A 79 -10.49 27.78 -14.31
C GLY A 79 -11.90 27.33 -14.72
N PRO A 80 -12.14 27.16 -16.03
CA PRO A 80 -11.22 27.44 -17.15
C PRO A 80 -11.00 28.95 -17.38
N TRP A 81 -10.04 29.32 -18.25
CA TRP A 81 -9.83 30.71 -18.65
C TRP A 81 -11.08 31.32 -19.29
N SER A 82 -11.18 32.65 -19.29
CA SER A 82 -12.29 33.40 -19.87
C SER A 82 -12.62 32.92 -21.29
N GLY A 83 -13.90 32.64 -21.53
CA GLY A 83 -14.39 32.12 -22.81
C GLY A 83 -14.22 30.61 -23.02
N GLY A 84 -13.59 29.91 -22.07
CA GLY A 84 -13.38 28.46 -22.09
C GLY A 84 -12.21 28.00 -22.95
N ILE A 85 -11.37 28.90 -23.44
CA ILE A 85 -10.24 28.59 -24.34
C ILE A 85 -8.94 29.00 -23.65
N ASN A 86 -8.14 28.01 -23.25
CA ASN A 86 -6.84 28.24 -22.62
C ASN A 86 -5.77 28.53 -23.69
N GLN A 87 -4.76 29.34 -23.36
CA GLN A 87 -3.65 29.67 -24.26
C GLN A 87 -2.32 29.37 -23.57
N CYS A 88 -1.59 28.40 -24.11
CA CYS A 88 -0.43 27.80 -23.47
C CYS A 88 0.76 27.80 -24.44
N GLY A 89 1.73 28.69 -24.19
CA GLY A 89 2.97 28.73 -24.95
C GLY A 89 4.10 27.94 -24.29
N ALA A 90 5.22 27.85 -24.98
CA ALA A 90 6.45 27.25 -24.47
C ALA A 90 6.89 27.94 -23.17
N TYR A 91 7.44 27.17 -22.23
CA TYR A 91 7.85 27.64 -20.90
C TYR A 91 6.74 28.42 -20.16
N SER A 92 5.48 28.03 -20.40
CA SER A 92 4.29 28.68 -19.84
C SER A 92 4.18 30.17 -20.20
N THR A 93 4.53 30.55 -21.43
CA THR A 93 4.43 31.94 -21.92
C THR A 93 3.66 32.03 -23.23
N PRO A 94 2.37 32.45 -23.23
CA PRO A 94 1.56 32.80 -22.06
C PRO A 94 1.09 31.57 -21.26
N ASN A 95 0.60 31.83 -20.06
CA ASN A 95 -0.02 30.86 -19.15
C ASN A 95 -1.48 31.27 -18.85
N ASN A 96 -2.31 31.41 -19.89
CA ASN A 96 -3.69 31.83 -19.72
C ASN A 96 -4.57 30.58 -19.55
N GLY A 97 -4.84 30.20 -18.31
CA GLY A 97 -5.68 29.05 -17.97
C GLY A 97 -4.95 27.71 -17.83
N CYS A 98 -3.67 27.62 -18.19
CA CYS A 98 -2.94 26.35 -18.26
C CYS A 98 -2.62 25.80 -16.88
N SER A 99 -1.95 26.59 -16.03
CA SER A 99 -1.72 26.20 -14.64
C SER A 99 -3.02 26.05 -13.85
N GLN A 100 -4.08 26.79 -14.19
CA GLN A 100 -5.38 26.62 -13.56
C GLN A 100 -6.00 25.26 -13.89
N ALA A 101 -5.96 24.84 -15.17
CA ALA A 101 -6.40 23.50 -15.58
C ALA A 101 -5.57 22.39 -14.94
N ASP A 102 -4.26 22.56 -14.87
CA ASP A 102 -3.37 21.60 -14.22
C ASP A 102 -3.66 21.49 -12.71
N ASN A 103 -3.78 22.63 -12.01
CA ASN A 103 -4.10 22.65 -10.59
C ASN A 103 -5.48 22.08 -10.27
N ASP A 104 -6.49 22.42 -11.08
CA ASP A 104 -7.85 21.93 -10.89
C ASP A 104 -7.96 20.42 -11.16
N SER A 105 -7.27 19.91 -12.18
CA SER A 105 -7.24 18.46 -12.45
C SER A 105 -6.47 17.69 -11.37
N ASN A 106 -5.35 18.23 -10.86
CA ASN A 106 -4.63 17.70 -9.69
C ASN A 106 -5.54 17.68 -8.45
N ALA A 107 -6.24 18.79 -8.18
CA ALA A 107 -7.18 18.89 -7.07
C ALA A 107 -8.32 17.88 -7.20
N ALA A 108 -8.94 17.74 -8.37
CA ALA A 108 -9.99 16.77 -8.59
C ALA A 108 -9.55 15.35 -8.23
N TYR A 109 -8.33 14.96 -8.64
CA TYR A 109 -7.79 13.64 -8.32
C TYR A 109 -7.47 13.46 -6.83
N VAL A 110 -6.77 14.41 -6.20
CA VAL A 110 -6.43 14.34 -4.76
C VAL A 110 -7.70 14.31 -3.90
N GLN A 111 -8.70 15.13 -4.24
CA GLN A 111 -9.99 15.16 -3.56
C GLN A 111 -10.73 13.84 -3.71
N ALA A 112 -10.71 13.21 -4.89
CA ALA A 112 -11.29 11.89 -5.10
C ALA A 112 -10.62 10.80 -4.24
N LEU A 113 -9.29 10.81 -4.14
CA LEU A 113 -8.53 9.89 -3.28
C LEU A 113 -8.85 10.12 -1.80
N LEU A 114 -8.82 11.38 -1.33
CA LEU A 114 -9.12 11.73 0.05
C LEU A 114 -10.55 11.38 0.44
N TRP A 115 -11.52 11.56 -0.45
CA TRP A 115 -12.88 11.08 -0.24
C TRP A 115 -12.92 9.58 -0.01
N TYR A 116 -12.28 8.80 -0.89
CA TYR A 116 -12.28 7.35 -0.77
C TYR A 116 -11.60 6.88 0.53
N ILE A 117 -10.41 7.41 0.81
CA ILE A 117 -9.58 6.97 1.93
C ILE A 117 -10.19 7.39 3.28
N THR A 118 -10.63 8.65 3.42
CA THR A 118 -11.15 9.18 4.69
C THR A 118 -12.64 8.91 4.88
N GLY A 119 -13.40 8.76 3.80
CA GLY A 119 -14.86 8.72 3.82
C GLY A 119 -15.54 10.10 3.96
N THR A 120 -14.77 11.19 3.91
CA THR A 120 -15.31 12.55 4.07
C THR A 120 -15.98 13.03 2.79
N GLN A 121 -17.31 13.15 2.81
CA GLN A 121 -18.12 13.47 1.63
C GLN A 121 -17.79 14.83 0.98
N THR A 122 -17.34 15.82 1.75
CA THR A 122 -16.96 17.14 1.21
C THR A 122 -15.90 17.02 0.11
N TYR A 123 -14.96 16.08 0.24
CA TYR A 123 -13.95 15.84 -0.77
C TYR A 123 -14.55 15.35 -2.11
N ALA A 124 -15.55 14.46 -2.07
CA ALA A 124 -16.27 14.07 -3.29
C ALA A 124 -17.01 15.25 -3.91
N ASN A 125 -17.67 16.07 -3.08
CA ASN A 125 -18.39 17.25 -3.56
C ASN A 125 -17.44 18.22 -4.27
N ASN A 126 -16.24 18.45 -3.72
CA ASN A 126 -15.22 19.30 -4.33
C ASN A 126 -14.74 18.73 -5.68
N ALA A 127 -14.38 17.45 -5.74
CA ALA A 127 -13.98 16.80 -6.99
C ALA A 127 -15.07 16.90 -8.07
N ILE A 128 -16.33 16.64 -7.69
CA ILE A 128 -17.50 16.77 -8.58
C ILE A 128 -17.65 18.22 -9.07
N ASN A 129 -17.54 19.20 -8.18
CA ASN A 129 -17.68 20.62 -8.53
C ASN A 129 -16.62 21.06 -9.54
N ILE A 130 -15.36 20.65 -9.35
CA ILE A 130 -14.27 20.95 -10.27
C ILE A 130 -14.54 20.32 -11.65
N MET A 131 -14.80 19.02 -11.70
CA MET A 131 -15.05 18.30 -12.95
C MET A 131 -16.27 18.84 -13.70
N ASN A 132 -17.34 19.17 -12.98
CA ASN A 132 -18.54 19.74 -13.58
C ASN A 132 -18.32 21.17 -14.13
N ALA A 133 -17.49 21.97 -13.47
CA ALA A 133 -17.17 23.32 -13.94
C ALA A 133 -16.45 23.29 -15.30
N TYR A 134 -15.49 22.37 -15.46
CA TYR A 134 -14.81 22.16 -16.74
C TYR A 134 -15.73 21.54 -17.79
N ALA A 135 -16.50 20.50 -17.43
CA ALA A 135 -17.46 19.87 -18.35
C ALA A 135 -18.49 20.86 -18.92
N ALA A 136 -18.85 21.89 -18.17
CA ALA A 136 -19.81 22.91 -18.61
C ALA A 136 -19.18 24.04 -19.46
N ASN A 137 -17.91 24.39 -19.21
CA ASN A 137 -17.35 25.66 -19.69
C ASN A 137 -16.08 25.51 -20.54
N PHE A 138 -15.36 24.39 -20.46
CA PHE A 138 -14.10 24.21 -21.17
C PHE A 138 -14.33 23.80 -22.63
N LYS A 139 -13.70 24.53 -23.55
CA LYS A 139 -13.79 24.30 -24.99
C LYS A 139 -12.51 23.69 -25.56
N GLY A 140 -11.37 23.86 -24.88
CA GLY A 140 -10.08 23.31 -25.28
C GLY A 140 -8.94 24.31 -25.21
N TYR A 141 -7.80 23.91 -25.75
CA TYR A 141 -6.61 24.74 -25.87
C TYR A 141 -6.54 25.41 -27.25
N ALA A 142 -6.22 26.69 -27.28
CA ALA A 142 -6.00 27.42 -28.52
C ALA A 142 -4.92 26.72 -29.38
N GLY A 143 -5.11 26.70 -30.70
CA GLY A 143 -4.25 25.98 -31.63
C GLY A 143 -4.53 24.48 -31.74
N THR A 144 -5.51 23.94 -31.01
CA THR A 144 -5.87 22.52 -31.02
C THR A 144 -7.34 22.33 -31.41
N ASN A 145 -7.69 21.17 -31.98
CA ASN A 145 -9.08 20.79 -32.28
C ASN A 145 -9.91 21.87 -33.01
N GLY A 146 -9.28 22.56 -33.98
CA GLY A 146 -9.93 23.63 -34.75
C GLY A 146 -10.09 24.98 -34.02
N LEU A 147 -9.59 25.11 -32.80
CA LEU A 147 -9.58 26.38 -32.06
C LEU A 147 -8.43 27.26 -32.53
N SER A 148 -8.73 28.50 -32.93
CA SER A 148 -7.72 29.44 -33.39
C SER A 148 -6.79 29.88 -32.26
N CYS A 149 -5.47 29.85 -32.49
CA CYS A 149 -4.50 30.58 -31.68
C CYS A 149 -4.51 32.06 -32.10
N PRO A 150 -4.64 33.02 -31.16
CA PRO A 150 -4.59 34.43 -31.51
C PRO A 150 -3.27 34.81 -32.19
N SER A 151 -3.34 35.72 -33.16
CA SER A 151 -2.14 36.20 -33.87
C SER A 151 -1.11 36.76 -32.89
N GLY A 152 0.16 36.38 -33.07
CA GLY A 152 1.27 36.80 -32.20
C GLY A 152 1.30 36.11 -30.83
N THR A 153 0.43 35.14 -30.57
CA THR A 153 0.45 34.33 -29.35
C THR A 153 1.08 32.98 -29.62
N ASP A 154 1.93 32.50 -28.72
CA ASP A 154 2.41 31.12 -28.74
C ASP A 154 1.36 30.21 -28.07
N CYS A 155 0.86 29.22 -28.79
CA CYS A 155 -0.05 28.20 -28.27
C CYS A 155 0.52 26.77 -28.43
N SER A 156 1.83 26.65 -28.64
CA SER A 156 2.49 25.39 -28.99
C SER A 156 2.38 24.29 -27.93
N ASN A 157 2.12 24.64 -26.67
CA ASN A 157 1.97 23.68 -25.58
C ASN A 157 0.52 23.16 -25.41
N GLY A 158 -0.45 23.65 -26.18
CA GLY A 158 -1.85 23.19 -26.09
C GLY A 158 -2.03 21.66 -26.20
N PRO A 159 -1.36 20.96 -27.14
CA PRO A 159 -1.43 19.51 -27.23
C PRO A 159 -0.89 18.79 -25.98
N LEU A 160 0.27 19.22 -25.45
CA LEU A 160 0.85 18.62 -24.25
C LEU A 160 -0.06 18.80 -23.03
N GLN A 161 -0.59 20.01 -22.86
CA GLN A 161 -1.52 20.32 -21.78
C GLN A 161 -2.78 19.45 -21.87
N SER A 162 -3.25 19.16 -23.09
CA SER A 162 -4.35 18.20 -23.30
C SER A 162 -3.97 16.80 -22.83
N GLY A 163 -2.72 16.36 -23.10
CA GLY A 163 -2.17 15.11 -22.59
C GLY A 163 -2.19 15.04 -21.07
N TRP A 164 -1.50 15.97 -20.40
CA TRP A 164 -1.41 16.03 -18.93
C TRP A 164 -2.77 16.09 -18.23
N ASP A 165 -3.69 16.91 -18.72
CA ASP A 165 -5.07 16.98 -18.21
C ASP A 165 -5.77 15.61 -18.29
N THR A 166 -5.63 14.91 -19.42
CA THR A 166 -6.28 13.60 -19.64
C THR A 166 -5.67 12.46 -18.85
N GLU A 167 -4.52 12.64 -18.22
CA GLU A 167 -4.01 11.66 -17.26
C GLU A 167 -4.66 11.75 -15.89
N LYS A 168 -5.33 12.88 -15.61
CA LYS A 168 -5.84 13.23 -14.27
C LYS A 168 -7.37 13.24 -14.26
N TRP A 169 -7.98 13.84 -15.28
CA TRP A 169 -9.43 13.97 -15.39
C TRP A 169 -10.14 12.62 -15.34
N PRO A 170 -9.83 11.63 -16.20
CA PRO A 170 -10.52 10.35 -16.17
C PRO A 170 -10.22 9.59 -14.88
N ARG A 171 -8.98 9.63 -14.38
CA ARG A 171 -8.56 9.02 -13.11
C ARG A 171 -9.40 9.50 -11.92
N ALA A 172 -9.61 10.82 -11.80
CA ALA A 172 -10.47 11.40 -10.77
C ALA A 172 -11.93 11.00 -10.94
N ALA A 173 -12.44 11.12 -12.18
CA ALA A 173 -13.82 10.79 -12.53
C ALA A 173 -14.17 9.33 -12.28
N GLU A 174 -13.23 8.43 -12.52
CA GLU A 174 -13.36 7.00 -12.31
C GLU A 174 -13.61 6.66 -10.84
N ILE A 175 -12.79 7.23 -9.94
CA ILE A 175 -12.94 7.06 -8.49
C ILE A 175 -14.27 7.62 -8.05
N ILE A 176 -14.63 8.83 -8.47
CA ILE A 176 -15.90 9.47 -8.09
C ILE A 176 -17.12 8.71 -8.62
N ARG A 177 -17.08 8.21 -9.85
CA ARG A 177 -18.20 7.50 -10.48
C ARG A 177 -18.46 6.15 -9.83
N TRP A 178 -17.39 5.40 -9.57
CA TRP A 178 -17.50 3.98 -9.19
C TRP A 178 -17.19 3.70 -7.74
N GLY A 179 -16.48 4.60 -7.07
CA GLY A 179 -16.08 4.42 -5.68
C GLY A 179 -17.27 4.35 -4.72
N LYS A 180 -17.13 3.52 -3.69
CA LYS A 180 -18.14 3.32 -2.64
C LYS A 180 -17.50 3.13 -1.25
N PRO A 181 -16.76 4.12 -0.72
CA PRO A 181 -16.13 3.99 0.59
C PRO A 181 -17.21 3.73 1.67
N GLY A 182 -17.12 2.59 2.34
CA GLY A 182 -18.14 2.18 3.32
C GLY A 182 -19.54 1.94 2.73
N GLY A 183 -19.64 1.71 1.41
CA GLY A 183 -20.90 1.43 0.71
C GLY A 183 -21.65 2.66 0.18
N ALA A 184 -21.19 3.88 0.46
CA ALA A 184 -21.85 5.11 0.03
C ALA A 184 -21.34 5.61 -1.34
N SER A 185 -22.25 5.99 -2.24
CA SER A 185 -21.91 6.64 -3.51
C SER A 185 -21.47 8.09 -3.31
N SER A 186 -20.65 8.61 -4.23
CA SER A 186 -20.24 10.03 -4.28
C SER A 186 -21.40 11.00 -4.49
N GLY A 187 -22.52 10.55 -5.08
CA GLY A 187 -23.63 11.41 -5.48
C GLY A 187 -23.44 12.10 -6.83
N TRP A 188 -22.43 11.73 -7.64
CA TRP A 188 -22.24 12.32 -8.96
C TRP A 188 -23.37 11.95 -9.92
N SER A 189 -24.09 12.97 -10.43
CA SER A 189 -25.30 12.75 -11.22
C SER A 189 -24.99 12.14 -12.59
N SER A 190 -25.89 11.28 -13.10
CA SER A 190 -25.74 10.69 -14.44
C SER A 190 -25.66 11.73 -15.56
N SER A 191 -26.39 12.85 -15.44
CA SER A 191 -26.30 13.97 -16.39
C SER A 191 -24.92 14.66 -16.36
N SER A 192 -24.35 14.83 -15.17
CA SER A 192 -23.01 15.40 -15.01
C SER A 192 -21.92 14.46 -15.55
N ILE A 193 -22.06 13.15 -15.31
CA ILE A 193 -21.18 12.12 -15.89
C ILE A 193 -21.21 12.22 -17.42
N THR A 194 -22.39 12.28 -18.04
CA THR A 194 -22.52 12.43 -19.49
C THR A 194 -21.88 13.72 -20.02
N ALA A 195 -22.07 14.86 -19.35
CA ALA A 195 -21.43 16.12 -19.74
C ALA A 195 -19.90 16.01 -19.69
N PHE A 196 -19.36 15.37 -18.65
CA PHE A 196 -17.92 15.14 -18.52
C PHE A 196 -17.39 14.17 -19.57
N THR A 197 -18.08 13.06 -19.83
CA THR A 197 -17.78 12.14 -20.94
C THR A 197 -17.73 12.87 -22.27
N ASN A 198 -18.67 13.78 -22.53
CA ASN A 198 -18.69 14.60 -23.74
C ASN A 198 -17.49 15.55 -23.82
N MET A 199 -17.05 16.13 -22.70
CA MET A 199 -15.83 16.93 -22.68
C MET A 199 -14.61 16.09 -23.08
N LEU A 200 -14.41 14.91 -22.48
CA LEU A 200 -13.31 14.03 -22.84
C LEU A 200 -13.32 13.66 -24.33
N ASN A 201 -14.48 13.26 -24.86
CA ASN A 201 -14.61 12.80 -26.24
C ASN A 201 -14.53 13.91 -27.29
N ASN A 202 -15.04 15.11 -26.99
CA ASN A 202 -15.19 16.17 -27.99
C ASN A 202 -14.12 17.26 -27.88
N VAL A 203 -13.52 17.45 -26.70
CA VAL A 203 -12.50 18.48 -26.47
C VAL A 203 -11.10 17.87 -26.50
N TYR A 204 -10.85 16.84 -25.68
CA TYR A 204 -9.51 16.31 -25.47
C TYR A 204 -9.13 15.22 -26.47
N LEU A 205 -9.97 14.19 -26.63
CA LEU A 205 -9.67 13.03 -27.47
C LEU A 205 -9.25 13.39 -28.90
N PRO A 206 -9.90 14.34 -29.61
CA PRO A 206 -9.50 14.70 -30.97
C PRO A 206 -8.07 15.26 -31.08
N VAL A 207 -7.54 15.82 -29.98
CA VAL A 207 -6.18 16.37 -29.91
C VAL A 207 -5.15 15.26 -29.74
N ILE A 208 -5.44 14.27 -28.89
CA ILE A 208 -4.45 13.28 -28.46
C ILE A 208 -4.51 11.95 -29.21
N GLN A 209 -5.66 11.60 -29.82
CA GLN A 209 -5.93 10.25 -30.38
C GLN A 209 -4.96 9.75 -31.45
N ASN A 210 -4.17 10.64 -32.07
CA ASN A 210 -3.18 10.29 -33.09
C ASN A 210 -1.74 10.23 -32.55
N GLY A 211 -1.54 10.48 -31.26
CA GLY A 211 -0.24 10.66 -30.64
C GLY A 211 0.46 11.96 -31.08
N SER A 212 1.65 12.16 -30.56
CA SER A 212 2.54 13.28 -30.85
C SER A 212 3.74 12.84 -31.72
N GLY A 213 4.18 13.76 -32.59
CA GLY A 213 5.45 13.66 -33.32
C GLY A 213 6.62 14.37 -32.61
N THR A 214 6.39 14.90 -31.41
CA THR A 214 7.41 15.51 -30.55
C THR A 214 8.20 14.42 -29.80
N ASN A 215 8.93 14.82 -28.77
CA ASN A 215 9.62 13.96 -27.81
C ASN A 215 8.71 12.94 -27.10
N GLY A 216 9.33 11.85 -26.67
CA GLY A 216 8.63 10.67 -26.16
C GLY A 216 7.84 10.93 -24.87
N ASN A 217 8.24 11.89 -24.01
CA ASN A 217 7.47 12.23 -22.82
C ASN A 217 6.09 12.84 -23.18
N TRP A 218 6.02 13.67 -24.22
CA TRP A 218 4.75 14.24 -24.73
C TRP A 218 3.84 13.14 -25.26
N ASP A 219 4.39 12.29 -26.14
CA ASP A 219 3.62 11.22 -26.77
C ASP A 219 3.15 10.19 -25.72
N MET A 220 4.00 9.87 -24.73
CA MET A 220 3.60 8.98 -23.64
C MET A 220 2.50 9.58 -22.78
N SER A 221 2.49 10.90 -22.56
CA SER A 221 1.39 11.55 -21.83
C SER A 221 0.06 11.42 -22.56
N MET A 222 0.09 11.59 -23.88
CA MET A 222 -1.08 11.39 -24.74
C MET A 222 -1.53 9.92 -24.75
N ILE A 223 -0.59 8.96 -24.77
CA ILE A 223 -0.90 7.53 -24.74
C ILE A 223 -1.59 7.13 -23.44
N ASP A 224 -1.09 7.60 -22.28
CA ASP A 224 -1.75 7.42 -20.99
C ASP A 224 -3.16 8.02 -21.05
N GLY A 225 -3.29 9.29 -21.42
CA GLY A 225 -4.58 9.97 -21.60
C GLY A 225 -5.58 9.23 -22.49
N ILE A 226 -5.16 8.73 -23.65
CA ILE A 226 -5.99 7.90 -24.54
C ILE A 226 -6.48 6.65 -23.80
N MET A 227 -5.57 5.95 -23.11
CA MET A 227 -5.89 4.72 -22.40
C MET A 227 -6.91 4.96 -21.28
N GLN A 228 -6.72 6.02 -20.51
CA GLN A 228 -7.64 6.39 -19.43
C GLN A 228 -9.01 6.80 -19.97
N ILE A 229 -9.08 7.59 -21.05
CA ILE A 229 -10.36 7.90 -21.72
C ILE A 229 -11.02 6.61 -22.23
N ALA A 230 -10.25 5.68 -22.81
CA ALA A 230 -10.77 4.41 -23.31
C ALA A 230 -11.44 3.59 -22.20
N VAL A 231 -10.85 3.52 -21.01
CA VAL A 231 -11.46 2.84 -19.86
C VAL A 231 -12.71 3.56 -19.38
N PHE A 232 -12.64 4.88 -19.15
CA PHE A 232 -13.79 5.65 -18.63
C PHE A 232 -15.01 5.61 -19.56
N THR A 233 -14.76 5.53 -20.87
CA THR A 233 -15.78 5.46 -21.92
C THR A 233 -16.09 4.05 -22.41
N GLU A 234 -15.45 3.02 -21.82
CA GLU A 234 -15.57 1.62 -22.21
C GLU A 234 -15.35 1.39 -23.73
N ASN A 235 -14.37 2.08 -24.31
CA ASN A 235 -14.04 2.01 -25.73
C ASN A 235 -12.87 1.05 -26.01
N ALA A 236 -13.20 -0.20 -26.36
CA ALA A 236 -12.22 -1.26 -26.59
C ALA A 236 -11.29 -0.99 -27.78
N SER A 237 -11.78 -0.32 -28.83
CA SER A 237 -10.94 0.04 -29.99
C SER A 237 -9.90 1.07 -29.59
N LEU A 238 -10.29 2.07 -28.80
CA LEU A 238 -9.39 3.10 -28.33
C LEU A 238 -8.33 2.55 -27.36
N LEU A 239 -8.73 1.60 -26.50
CA LEU A 239 -7.81 0.86 -25.63
C LEU A 239 -6.76 0.09 -26.46
N SER A 240 -7.19 -0.58 -27.53
CA SER A 240 -6.28 -1.27 -28.44
C SER A 240 -5.32 -0.30 -29.13
N THR A 241 -5.79 0.88 -29.55
CA THR A 241 -4.94 1.92 -30.12
C THR A 241 -3.89 2.41 -29.13
N ALA A 242 -4.28 2.67 -27.87
CA ALA A 242 -3.34 3.07 -26.83
C ALA A 242 -2.24 2.02 -26.60
N ARG A 243 -2.61 0.73 -26.53
CA ARG A 243 -1.65 -0.39 -26.41
C ARG A 243 -0.65 -0.40 -27.57
N THR A 244 -1.12 -0.30 -28.81
CA THR A 244 -0.24 -0.25 -29.99
C THR A 244 0.70 0.95 -29.96
N PHE A 245 0.20 2.12 -29.54
CA PHE A 245 1.04 3.30 -29.43
C PHE A 245 2.09 3.16 -28.33
N TRP A 246 1.72 2.60 -27.18
CA TRP A 246 2.64 2.32 -26.08
C TRP A 246 3.75 1.36 -26.51
N GLN A 247 3.38 0.22 -27.13
CA GLN A 247 4.32 -0.80 -27.62
C GLN A 247 5.33 -0.23 -28.62
N GLY A 248 4.90 0.68 -29.50
CA GLY A 248 5.78 1.36 -30.44
C GLY A 248 6.68 2.41 -29.80
N ARG A 249 6.21 3.09 -28.74
CA ARG A 249 6.94 4.21 -28.12
C ARG A 249 7.98 3.76 -27.08
N VAL A 250 7.74 2.67 -26.34
CA VAL A 250 8.67 2.17 -25.32
C VAL A 250 10.09 1.89 -25.85
N PRO A 251 10.28 1.22 -27.01
CA PRO A 251 11.61 1.02 -27.57
C PRO A 251 12.33 2.33 -27.96
N ASP A 252 11.60 3.34 -28.42
CA ASP A 252 12.15 4.66 -28.80
C ASP A 252 12.49 5.53 -27.58
N LEU A 253 11.81 5.32 -26.45
CA LEU A 253 12.06 6.05 -25.21
C LEU A 253 13.27 5.54 -24.43
N TYR A 254 13.46 4.22 -24.39
CA TYR A 254 14.43 3.56 -23.52
C TYR A 254 15.37 2.69 -24.33
N TYR A 255 16.61 3.11 -24.52
CA TYR A 255 17.58 2.39 -25.35
C TYR A 255 18.00 1.06 -24.71
N LEU A 256 18.09 -0.01 -25.48
CA LEU A 256 18.57 -1.32 -25.02
C LEU A 256 19.59 -1.89 -26.00
N ASN A 257 20.87 -1.87 -25.62
CA ASN A 257 21.98 -2.21 -26.52
C ASN A 257 21.87 -3.63 -27.12
N SER A 258 21.39 -4.60 -26.34
CA SER A 258 21.26 -5.99 -26.78
C SER A 258 20.25 -6.18 -27.91
N VAL A 259 19.37 -5.19 -28.13
CA VAL A 259 18.33 -5.19 -29.18
C VAL A 259 18.65 -4.17 -30.26
N ASP A 260 19.03 -2.96 -29.87
CA ASP A 260 19.15 -1.82 -30.78
C ASP A 260 20.57 -1.65 -31.36
N GLY A 261 21.58 -2.36 -30.83
CA GLY A 261 22.95 -2.31 -31.33
C GLY A 261 23.61 -0.95 -31.11
N SER A 262 24.25 -0.39 -32.15
CA SER A 262 24.97 0.89 -32.09
C SER A 262 24.13 2.12 -32.43
N THR A 263 22.81 1.96 -32.47
CA THR A 263 21.79 3.00 -32.68
C THR A 263 20.69 2.84 -31.63
N HIS A 264 19.66 3.69 -31.64
CA HIS A 264 18.41 3.46 -30.90
C HIS A 264 17.30 2.96 -31.83
N ALA A 265 16.19 2.49 -31.25
CA ALA A 265 15.00 2.10 -32.01
C ALA A 265 14.43 3.31 -32.79
N ALA A 266 13.83 3.05 -33.94
CA ALA A 266 13.20 4.11 -34.74
C ALA A 266 11.93 4.62 -34.05
N SER A 267 11.75 5.93 -34.04
CA SER A 267 10.53 6.53 -33.51
C SER A 267 9.30 6.10 -34.32
N PRO A 268 8.21 5.66 -33.67
CA PRO A 268 6.97 5.32 -34.37
C PRO A 268 6.29 6.56 -34.98
N ARG A 269 6.56 7.76 -34.45
CA ARG A 269 5.99 9.05 -34.87
C ARG A 269 7.00 10.18 -34.67
N GLY A 270 7.21 10.98 -35.70
CA GLY A 270 8.10 12.16 -35.65
C GLY A 270 9.59 11.81 -35.54
N THR A 271 10.41 12.81 -35.23
CA THR A 271 11.87 12.71 -35.14
C THR A 271 12.36 13.29 -33.80
N PRO A 272 12.19 12.56 -32.69
CA PRO A 272 12.50 13.08 -31.37
C PRO A 272 14.01 13.31 -31.18
N SER A 273 14.34 14.26 -30.31
CA SER A 273 15.72 14.55 -29.92
C SER A 273 16.15 13.66 -28.75
N TRP A 274 17.39 13.17 -28.80
CA TRP A 274 18.06 12.50 -27.68
C TRP A 274 18.92 13.47 -26.83
N PHE A 275 18.71 14.78 -27.04
CA PHE A 275 19.36 15.89 -26.31
C PHE A 275 20.85 15.65 -26.09
N GLY A 276 21.56 15.36 -27.17
CA GLY A 276 23.01 15.22 -27.14
C GLY A 276 23.56 13.86 -26.71
N GLN A 277 22.72 12.86 -26.41
CA GLN A 277 23.15 11.47 -26.35
C GLN A 277 23.46 10.97 -27.77
N SER A 278 24.75 10.83 -28.08
CA SER A 278 25.22 10.42 -29.42
C SER A 278 25.89 9.05 -29.45
N VAL A 279 26.23 8.49 -28.28
CA VAL A 279 26.89 7.19 -28.17
C VAL A 279 25.88 6.14 -27.74
N PHE A 280 25.62 5.17 -28.60
CA PHE A 280 24.75 4.02 -28.31
C PHE A 280 25.61 2.76 -28.29
N SER A 281 25.84 2.23 -27.09
CA SER A 281 26.63 1.00 -26.89
C SER A 281 26.21 0.32 -25.59
N SER A 282 26.85 -0.80 -25.25
CA SER A 282 26.71 -1.41 -23.92
C SER A 282 27.08 -0.46 -22.78
N ALA A 283 27.86 0.60 -23.05
CA ALA A 283 28.19 1.64 -22.08
C ALA A 283 27.05 2.62 -21.78
N THR A 284 26.04 2.70 -22.65
CA THR A 284 24.90 3.63 -22.51
C THR A 284 23.56 2.92 -22.50
N THR A 285 23.53 1.58 -22.43
CA THR A 285 22.28 0.81 -22.32
C THR A 285 21.40 1.37 -21.20
N ASN A 286 20.10 1.42 -21.48
CA ASN A 286 19.02 1.91 -20.63
C ASN A 286 19.00 3.44 -20.43
N VAL A 287 19.83 4.20 -21.15
CA VAL A 287 19.65 5.65 -21.25
C VAL A 287 18.27 5.93 -21.86
N ALA A 288 17.57 6.90 -21.29
CA ALA A 288 16.29 7.35 -21.80
C ALA A 288 16.49 8.57 -22.73
N GLN A 289 15.53 8.79 -23.63
CA GLN A 289 15.58 9.86 -24.63
C GLN A 289 15.81 11.25 -24.01
N GLU A 290 15.20 11.53 -22.85
CA GLU A 290 15.29 12.82 -22.15
C GLU A 290 16.50 12.91 -21.19
N THR A 291 17.27 11.84 -20.96
CA THR A 291 18.31 11.80 -19.90
C THR A 291 19.30 12.98 -19.97
N CYS A 292 19.69 13.37 -21.20
CA CYS A 292 20.66 14.44 -21.42
C CYS A 292 20.05 15.83 -21.56
N ARG A 293 18.72 15.93 -21.48
CA ARG A 293 18.01 17.19 -21.26
C ARG A 293 18.00 17.51 -19.77
N ASP A 294 17.35 16.64 -19.02
CA ASP A 294 17.28 16.59 -17.56
C ASP A 294 16.47 15.35 -17.13
N LEU A 295 16.65 14.94 -15.88
CA LEU A 295 15.93 13.79 -15.35
C LEU A 295 14.47 14.11 -15.00
N THR A 296 14.05 15.37 -14.85
CA THR A 296 12.61 15.69 -14.62
C THR A 296 11.75 15.27 -15.83
N HIS A 297 12.21 15.51 -17.06
CA HIS A 297 11.51 15.03 -18.26
C HIS A 297 11.68 13.51 -18.49
N THR A 298 12.75 12.94 -17.95
CA THR A 298 12.90 11.48 -17.92
C THR A 298 11.89 10.85 -16.96
N GLU A 299 11.66 11.48 -15.81
CA GLU A 299 10.62 11.12 -14.84
C GLU A 299 9.23 11.23 -15.48
N ASP A 300 8.92 12.30 -16.22
CA ASP A 300 7.65 12.40 -16.99
C ASP A 300 7.47 11.21 -17.94
N SER A 301 8.53 10.82 -18.65
CA SER A 301 8.49 9.65 -19.55
C SER A 301 8.19 8.36 -18.80
N ILE A 302 8.86 8.13 -17.67
CA ILE A 302 8.68 6.93 -16.82
C ILE A 302 7.28 6.92 -16.22
N ALA A 303 6.80 8.04 -15.69
CA ALA A 303 5.49 8.18 -15.08
C ALA A 303 4.37 7.83 -16.07
N GLY A 304 4.33 8.48 -17.25
CA GLY A 304 3.34 8.16 -18.28
C GLY A 304 3.43 6.70 -18.74
N THR A 305 4.65 6.16 -18.86
CA THR A 305 4.86 4.75 -19.24
C THR A 305 4.25 3.82 -18.20
N MET A 306 4.47 4.08 -16.90
CA MET A 306 3.99 3.25 -15.80
C MET A 306 2.48 3.40 -15.58
N ASN A 307 1.93 4.61 -15.69
CA ASN A 307 0.49 4.85 -15.54
C ASN A 307 -0.33 4.12 -16.62
N ALA A 308 0.12 4.18 -17.88
CA ALA A 308 -0.51 3.45 -18.97
C ALA A 308 -0.41 1.93 -18.75
N ALA A 309 0.78 1.41 -18.39
CA ALA A 309 0.96 -0.03 -18.16
C ALA A 309 0.16 -0.54 -16.94
N GLU A 310 0.02 0.25 -15.88
CA GLU A 310 -0.78 -0.12 -14.70
C GLU A 310 -2.28 -0.13 -15.05
N THR A 311 -2.75 0.87 -15.78
CA THR A 311 -4.13 0.89 -16.30
C THR A 311 -4.40 -0.34 -17.15
N ASP A 312 -3.52 -0.66 -18.10
CA ASP A 312 -3.64 -1.85 -18.93
C ASP A 312 -3.70 -3.14 -18.09
N TRP A 313 -2.81 -3.27 -17.09
CA TRP A 313 -2.76 -4.43 -16.21
C TRP A 313 -4.06 -4.61 -15.41
N ILE A 314 -4.64 -3.54 -14.87
CA ILE A 314 -5.93 -3.59 -14.16
C ILE A 314 -7.07 -4.01 -15.11
N GLN A 315 -6.97 -3.68 -16.40
CA GLN A 315 -7.90 -4.12 -17.44
C GLN A 315 -7.59 -5.52 -18.02
N GLY A 316 -6.65 -6.24 -17.41
CA GLY A 316 -6.28 -7.62 -17.77
C GLY A 316 -5.26 -7.74 -18.90
N GLY A 317 -4.60 -6.64 -19.28
CA GLY A 317 -3.46 -6.65 -20.20
C GLY A 317 -2.12 -6.94 -19.52
N ASN A 318 -1.02 -6.85 -20.27
CA ASN A 318 0.32 -7.16 -19.77
C ASN A 318 1.42 -6.36 -20.51
N LEU A 319 1.23 -5.05 -20.68
CA LEU A 319 2.24 -4.20 -21.31
C LEU A 319 3.61 -4.25 -20.59
N TYR A 320 3.63 -4.40 -19.26
CA TYR A 320 4.87 -4.52 -18.48
C TYR A 320 5.84 -5.62 -18.94
N GLN A 321 5.32 -6.73 -19.46
CA GLN A 321 6.12 -7.87 -19.93
C GLN A 321 5.94 -8.10 -21.43
N ASP A 322 5.56 -7.06 -22.18
CA ASP A 322 5.42 -7.17 -23.63
C ASP A 322 6.76 -7.54 -24.27
N ALA A 323 6.82 -8.76 -24.82
CA ALA A 323 8.04 -9.33 -25.37
C ALA A 323 8.49 -8.63 -26.66
N GLY A 324 7.55 -8.07 -27.44
CA GLY A 324 7.85 -7.39 -28.71
C GLY A 324 8.63 -6.10 -28.52
N SER A 325 8.30 -5.35 -27.47
CA SER A 325 8.97 -4.11 -27.10
C SER A 325 10.17 -4.30 -26.15
N TYR A 326 10.38 -5.50 -25.61
CA TYR A 326 11.33 -5.76 -24.51
C TYR A 326 11.05 -4.85 -23.30
N ALA A 327 9.76 -4.64 -23.01
CA ALA A 327 9.28 -3.67 -22.03
C ALA A 327 9.96 -3.84 -20.66
N GLN A 328 9.96 -5.05 -20.12
CA GLN A 328 10.53 -5.35 -18.81
C GLN A 328 12.00 -4.94 -18.71
N GLN A 329 12.85 -5.36 -19.66
CA GLN A 329 14.29 -5.06 -19.62
C GLN A 329 14.56 -3.57 -19.77
N ARG A 330 13.84 -2.91 -20.70
CA ARG A 330 13.97 -1.46 -20.95
C ARG A 330 13.57 -0.66 -19.73
N ILE A 331 12.39 -0.92 -19.19
CA ILE A 331 11.81 -0.16 -18.09
C ILE A 331 12.59 -0.39 -16.79
N VAL A 332 12.81 -1.64 -16.38
CA VAL A 332 13.58 -1.97 -15.16
C VAL A 332 15.00 -1.39 -15.26
N GLY A 333 15.61 -1.54 -16.43
CA GLY A 333 16.92 -1.00 -16.72
C GLY A 333 16.99 0.52 -16.58
N SER A 334 16.04 1.25 -17.18
CA SER A 334 16.01 2.70 -17.14
C SER A 334 15.66 3.23 -15.75
N MET A 335 14.67 2.65 -15.06
CA MET A 335 14.35 3.04 -13.69
C MET A 335 15.54 2.87 -12.74
N ASN A 336 16.27 1.75 -12.84
CA ASN A 336 17.48 1.52 -12.04
C ASN A 336 18.62 2.49 -12.38
N LEU A 337 18.79 2.82 -13.65
CA LEU A 337 19.80 3.79 -14.08
C LEU A 337 19.47 5.20 -13.55
N MET A 338 18.22 5.64 -13.70
CA MET A 338 17.78 6.99 -13.29
C MET A 338 17.79 7.16 -11.78
N SER A 339 17.21 6.23 -11.03
CA SER A 339 17.24 6.25 -9.56
C SER A 339 18.68 6.17 -9.01
N GLY A 340 19.60 5.54 -9.75
CA GLY A 340 21.02 5.53 -9.42
C GLY A 340 21.73 6.87 -9.61
N PHE A 341 21.30 7.69 -10.59
CA PHE A 341 21.79 9.06 -10.74
C PHE A 341 21.24 9.97 -9.65
N GLU A 342 19.93 9.92 -9.40
CA GLU A 342 19.27 10.73 -8.36
C GLU A 342 19.74 10.37 -6.96
N GLY A 343 20.07 9.10 -6.72
CA GLY A 343 20.64 8.61 -5.47
C GLY A 343 22.04 9.16 -5.15
N GLN A 344 22.70 9.89 -6.06
CA GLN A 344 23.97 10.58 -5.77
C GLN A 344 23.78 11.84 -4.92
N GLY A 345 22.53 12.29 -4.72
CA GLY A 345 22.18 13.41 -3.86
C GLY A 345 22.21 14.78 -4.56
N GLY A 346 21.78 15.82 -3.85
CA GLY A 346 21.67 17.19 -4.35
C GLY A 346 20.25 17.65 -4.66
N GLY A 347 19.30 16.71 -4.80
CA GLY A 347 17.89 17.01 -5.06
C GLY A 347 17.62 17.48 -6.49
N GLN A 348 16.38 17.89 -6.75
CA GLN A 348 15.95 18.33 -8.08
C GLN A 348 16.81 19.49 -8.59
N ASN A 349 17.15 19.44 -9.88
CA ASN A 349 18.00 20.40 -10.59
C ASN A 349 19.48 20.41 -10.18
N ALA A 350 19.91 19.57 -9.24
CA ALA A 350 21.34 19.38 -9.00
C ALA A 350 22.02 18.80 -10.25
N ILE A 351 23.28 19.17 -10.47
CA ILE A 351 24.05 18.72 -11.63
C ILE A 351 25.11 17.74 -11.14
N ILE A 352 25.16 16.56 -11.76
CA ILE A 352 26.20 15.56 -11.52
C ILE A 352 27.04 15.37 -12.77
N THR A 353 28.29 14.92 -12.58
CA THR A 353 29.12 14.46 -13.69
C THR A 353 28.51 13.21 -14.31
N ALA A 354 28.27 13.23 -15.62
CA ALA A 354 27.74 12.09 -16.33
C ALA A 354 28.79 10.97 -16.45
N PRO A 355 28.40 9.69 -16.44
CA PRO A 355 29.33 8.62 -16.80
C PRO A 355 29.92 8.83 -18.20
N SER A 356 31.11 8.27 -18.44
CA SER A 356 31.73 8.31 -19.77
C SER A 356 30.74 7.82 -20.84
N SER A 357 30.66 8.54 -21.96
CA SER A 357 29.75 8.30 -23.10
C SER A 357 28.29 8.75 -22.91
N PHE A 358 27.92 9.28 -21.75
CA PHE A 358 26.64 9.97 -21.58
C PHE A 358 26.75 11.44 -21.97
N CYS A 359 25.71 11.97 -22.63
CA CYS A 359 25.52 13.40 -22.88
C CYS A 359 26.74 14.09 -23.52
N THR A 360 27.38 13.42 -24.47
CA THR A 360 28.70 13.79 -24.99
C THR A 360 28.70 14.87 -26.08
N SER A 361 27.53 15.19 -26.65
CA SER A 361 27.45 16.13 -27.78
C SER A 361 26.72 17.41 -27.41
N SER A 362 26.91 18.45 -28.22
CA SER A 362 26.41 19.81 -27.98
C SER A 362 24.87 19.96 -27.96
N GLY A 363 24.14 18.88 -28.26
CA GLY A 363 22.68 18.86 -28.11
C GLY A 363 22.22 18.66 -26.66
N ALA A 364 23.13 18.35 -25.73
CA ALA A 364 22.83 18.20 -24.31
C ALA A 364 22.70 19.57 -23.65
N THR A 365 21.83 19.64 -22.63
CA THR A 365 21.69 20.84 -21.81
C THR A 365 23.04 21.19 -21.16
N ASN A 366 23.72 20.18 -20.62
CA ASN A 366 25.06 20.27 -20.05
C ASN A 366 25.92 19.13 -20.61
N ILE A 367 26.96 19.46 -21.40
CA ILE A 367 27.81 18.44 -22.04
C ILE A 367 28.63 17.70 -20.97
N GLY A 368 28.51 16.38 -20.92
CA GLY A 368 29.21 15.53 -19.95
C GLY A 368 28.62 15.59 -18.52
N GLU A 369 27.43 16.15 -18.36
CA GLU A 369 26.75 16.32 -17.08
C GLU A 369 25.27 15.92 -17.19
N ILE A 370 24.63 15.61 -16.05
CA ILE A 370 23.20 15.26 -15.95
C ILE A 370 22.56 16.14 -14.88
N THR A 371 21.43 16.77 -15.24
CA THR A 371 20.58 17.51 -14.31
C THR A 371 19.58 16.55 -13.66
N LEU A 372 19.61 16.44 -12.33
CA LEU A 372 18.80 15.50 -11.55
C LEU A 372 17.33 15.90 -11.42
N GLY A 373 16.47 14.89 -11.25
CA GLY A 373 15.04 14.99 -11.05
C GLY A 373 14.69 14.99 -9.56
N ALA A 374 13.40 14.96 -9.26
CA ALA A 374 12.93 14.93 -7.87
C ALA A 374 13.04 13.53 -7.24
N GLY A 375 13.21 12.48 -8.05
CA GLY A 375 13.06 11.09 -7.65
C GLY A 375 11.62 10.71 -7.29
N SER A 376 10.63 11.34 -7.92
CA SER A 376 9.22 11.24 -7.52
C SER A 376 8.48 10.04 -8.12
N THR A 377 9.04 9.37 -9.13
CA THR A 377 8.31 8.36 -9.94
C THR A 377 9.02 7.02 -10.06
N TYR A 378 8.75 6.12 -9.11
CA TYR A 378 9.21 4.72 -9.21
C TYR A 378 8.28 3.70 -8.54
N ALA A 379 7.25 4.13 -7.81
CA ALA A 379 6.50 3.26 -6.92
C ALA A 379 5.70 2.21 -7.69
N ILE A 380 5.01 2.63 -8.74
CA ILE A 380 4.20 1.76 -9.58
C ILE A 380 5.07 0.68 -10.23
N GLY A 381 6.16 1.09 -10.89
CA GLY A 381 7.10 0.16 -11.52
C GLY A 381 7.77 -0.77 -10.50
N TYR A 382 8.15 -0.27 -9.33
CA TYR A 382 8.70 -1.13 -8.27
C TYR A 382 7.68 -2.14 -7.77
N ASN A 383 6.44 -1.72 -7.50
CA ASN A 383 5.40 -2.65 -7.09
C ASN A 383 5.14 -3.71 -8.16
N GLN A 384 5.17 -3.37 -9.44
CA GLN A 384 5.05 -4.36 -10.49
C GLN A 384 6.26 -5.30 -10.55
N TYR A 385 7.45 -4.78 -10.79
CA TYR A 385 8.61 -5.61 -11.11
C TYR A 385 9.23 -6.26 -9.88
N HIS A 386 9.34 -5.54 -8.75
CA HIS A 386 9.84 -6.12 -7.50
C HIS A 386 8.76 -6.95 -6.80
N ASN A 387 7.60 -6.34 -6.48
CA ASN A 387 6.63 -6.99 -5.59
C ASN A 387 5.76 -8.05 -6.30
N ARG A 388 5.26 -7.77 -7.52
CA ARG A 388 4.37 -8.72 -8.24
C ARG A 388 5.16 -9.76 -9.05
N LEU A 389 6.22 -9.35 -9.75
CA LEU A 389 6.99 -10.23 -10.65
C LEU A 389 8.26 -10.81 -10.03
N ASN A 390 8.73 -10.29 -8.89
CA ASN A 390 9.96 -10.73 -8.25
C ASN A 390 11.16 -10.71 -9.23
N ASP A 391 11.27 -9.64 -10.02
CA ASP A 391 12.36 -9.42 -10.96
C ASP A 391 13.69 -9.29 -10.18
N PRO A 392 14.67 -10.17 -10.42
CA PRO A 392 15.92 -10.16 -9.67
C PRO A 392 16.73 -8.86 -9.88
N ASN A 393 16.49 -8.11 -10.95
CA ASN A 393 17.14 -6.83 -11.20
C ASN A 393 16.56 -5.68 -10.36
N MET A 394 15.44 -5.92 -9.67
CA MET A 394 14.82 -4.97 -8.74
C MET A 394 15.11 -5.29 -7.26
N ALA A 395 15.83 -6.39 -6.97
CA ALA A 395 16.08 -6.86 -5.61
C ALA A 395 17.15 -6.03 -4.85
N ASN A 396 17.16 -6.18 -3.51
CA ASN A 396 18.23 -5.68 -2.65
C ASN A 396 19.54 -6.42 -2.96
N SER A 397 20.40 -5.85 -3.79
CA SER A 397 21.80 -6.25 -3.80
C SER A 397 22.58 -5.29 -2.92
N THR A 398 23.10 -5.79 -1.80
CA THR A 398 24.13 -5.10 -0.99
C THR A 398 25.46 -4.94 -1.74
N GLY A 399 25.43 -4.76 -3.07
CA GLY A 399 26.59 -4.64 -3.93
C GLY A 399 26.19 -4.23 -5.35
N THR A 400 26.48 -2.98 -5.70
CA THR A 400 27.01 -2.54 -7.01
C THR A 400 26.34 -3.00 -8.33
N THR A 401 25.14 -3.59 -8.34
CA THR A 401 24.51 -4.13 -9.55
C THR A 401 23.25 -3.42 -10.02
N GLY A 402 22.94 -2.22 -9.51
CA GLY A 402 22.45 -1.20 -10.44
C GLY A 402 23.51 -1.13 -11.53
N LEU A 403 23.16 -1.34 -12.80
CA LEU A 403 24.13 -1.38 -13.91
C LEU A 403 25.14 -0.23 -13.72
N ARG A 404 26.40 -0.57 -13.40
CA ARG A 404 27.53 0.34 -13.09
C ARG A 404 27.63 0.90 -11.66
N GLY A 405 27.29 0.15 -10.62
CA GLY A 405 27.76 0.46 -9.25
C GLY A 405 27.01 1.59 -8.52
N THR A 406 25.87 2.04 -9.03
CA THR A 406 24.98 3.03 -8.40
C THR A 406 23.81 2.36 -7.67
N SER A 407 23.15 3.10 -6.77
CA SER A 407 21.90 2.70 -6.13
C SER A 407 20.86 2.25 -7.17
N ASN A 408 20.09 1.20 -6.89
CA ASN A 408 18.97 0.78 -7.72
C ASN A 408 17.65 1.32 -7.15
N VAL A 409 16.51 1.08 -7.82
CA VAL A 409 15.19 1.56 -7.36
C VAL A 409 14.89 1.07 -5.93
N TYR A 410 15.29 -0.16 -5.60
CA TYR A 410 15.16 -0.69 -4.24
C TYR A 410 15.87 0.20 -3.21
N ASN A 411 17.15 0.51 -3.43
CA ASN A 411 17.93 1.36 -2.53
C ASN A 411 17.41 2.79 -2.50
N TRP A 412 16.95 3.31 -3.64
CA TRP A 412 16.28 4.61 -3.70
C TRP A 412 15.06 4.62 -2.76
N ILE A 413 14.18 3.63 -2.87
CA ILE A 413 12.93 3.56 -2.09
C ILE A 413 13.22 3.37 -0.60
N GLN A 414 14.24 2.57 -0.26
CA GLN A 414 14.74 2.43 1.11
C GLN A 414 15.20 3.76 1.71
N ASN A 415 15.87 4.61 0.90
CA ASN A 415 16.37 5.91 1.34
C ASN A 415 15.27 7.01 1.35
N GLY A 416 14.12 6.76 0.72
CA GLY A 416 12.84 7.25 1.23
C GLY A 416 11.93 7.98 0.24
N LEU A 417 11.13 7.22 -0.53
CA LEU A 417 9.97 7.76 -1.28
C LEU A 417 9.02 8.53 -0.36
N LEU A 418 8.86 8.02 0.85
CA LEU A 418 7.91 8.52 1.84
C LEU A 418 8.45 9.73 2.62
N ASN A 419 9.76 9.99 2.51
CA ASN A 419 10.44 11.11 3.16
C ASN A 419 10.47 12.36 2.32
N LEU A 420 9.95 12.34 1.08
CA LEU A 420 9.75 13.56 0.30
C LEU A 420 8.88 14.52 1.13
N THR A 421 9.47 15.66 1.51
CA THR A 421 8.86 16.72 2.32
C THR A 421 7.84 17.55 1.55
N GLU A 422 7.65 17.22 0.27
CA GLU A 422 6.90 18.03 -0.67
C GLU A 422 5.39 18.00 -0.38
N THR A 423 4.78 19.18 -0.45
CA THR A 423 3.34 19.39 -0.19
C THR A 423 2.55 19.58 -1.48
N THR A 424 3.21 19.56 -2.65
CA THR A 424 2.62 19.76 -3.98
C THR A 424 3.31 18.83 -4.97
N ASP A 425 2.59 18.36 -5.98
CA ASP A 425 3.16 17.49 -7.01
C ASP A 425 4.28 18.21 -7.79
N TYR A 426 5.35 17.46 -8.10
CA TYR A 426 6.47 17.90 -8.91
C TYR A 426 6.47 17.09 -10.20
N GLY A 427 5.86 17.67 -11.24
CA GLY A 427 5.57 16.99 -12.49
C GLY A 427 4.11 17.14 -12.85
N ASN A 428 3.75 16.86 -14.09
CA ASN A 428 2.36 16.96 -14.54
C ASN A 428 1.64 15.61 -14.51
N HIS A 429 2.18 14.60 -13.81
CA HIS A 429 1.73 13.20 -13.83
C HIS A 429 1.15 12.69 -12.48
N MET A 430 1.17 13.50 -11.41
CA MET A 430 0.67 13.14 -10.06
C MET A 430 1.44 12.02 -9.36
N THR A 431 2.77 12.04 -9.49
CA THR A 431 3.68 11.00 -8.99
C THR A 431 3.86 11.09 -7.46
N LEU A 432 3.79 12.28 -6.87
CA LEU A 432 3.98 12.47 -5.42
C LEU A 432 2.91 11.78 -4.55
N PHE A 433 1.71 11.58 -5.09
CA PHE A 433 0.61 10.88 -4.40
C PHE A 433 0.50 9.40 -4.76
N GLU A 434 1.48 8.83 -5.49
CA GLU A 434 1.53 7.39 -5.76
C GLU A 434 1.46 6.56 -4.48
N ALA A 435 2.07 7.02 -3.39
CA ALA A 435 2.02 6.29 -2.12
C ALA A 435 0.61 6.13 -1.53
N LEU A 436 -0.37 6.98 -1.90
CA LEU A 436 -1.78 6.84 -1.52
C LEU A 436 -2.49 5.70 -2.24
N THR A 437 -1.94 5.21 -3.35
CA THR A 437 -2.62 4.24 -4.23
C THR A 437 -1.78 3.01 -4.51
N HIS A 438 -0.46 3.15 -4.39
CA HIS A 438 0.58 2.17 -4.69
C HIS A 438 1.63 2.21 -3.58
N SER A 439 1.18 1.98 -2.34
CA SER A 439 2.07 1.90 -1.19
C SER A 439 3.23 0.97 -1.49
N VAL A 440 4.46 1.48 -1.41
CA VAL A 440 5.62 0.65 -1.64
C VAL A 440 5.92 -0.16 -0.40
N ASN A 441 5.60 -1.44 -0.48
CA ASN A 441 6.00 -2.39 0.53
C ASN A 441 7.37 -2.92 0.15
N LEU A 442 8.36 -2.62 0.97
CA LEU A 442 9.71 -3.15 0.81
C LEU A 442 9.69 -4.61 1.26
N TYR A 443 9.60 -5.53 0.30
CA TYR A 443 9.74 -6.95 0.57
C TYR A 443 11.21 -7.35 0.50
N GLN A 444 11.68 -8.02 1.54
CA GLN A 444 12.97 -8.68 1.62
C GLN A 444 12.78 -10.18 1.54
N THR A 445 13.60 -10.84 0.72
CA THR A 445 13.56 -12.29 0.60
C THR A 445 14.48 -12.93 1.65
N ALA A 446 13.89 -13.63 2.62
CA ALA A 446 14.64 -14.54 3.47
C ALA A 446 15.23 -15.67 2.61
N SER A 447 16.53 -15.91 2.75
CA SER A 447 17.30 -16.90 2.01
C SER A 447 18.22 -17.68 2.95
N SER A 448 19.09 -18.53 2.40
CA SER A 448 20.12 -19.24 3.17
C SER A 448 21.21 -18.34 3.76
N THR A 449 21.12 -17.02 3.54
CA THR A 449 21.92 -15.99 4.20
C THR A 449 21.06 -15.18 5.16
N TRP A 450 21.60 -14.90 6.33
CA TRP A 450 20.95 -14.04 7.33
C TRP A 450 20.82 -12.61 6.81
N SER A 451 19.58 -12.11 6.72
CA SER A 451 19.30 -10.70 6.43
C SER A 451 18.94 -9.96 7.71
N ASN A 452 19.39 -8.71 7.84
CA ASN A 452 19.16 -7.88 9.01
C ASN A 452 18.73 -6.47 8.60
N THR A 453 17.69 -5.96 9.23
CA THR A 453 17.16 -4.60 9.00
C THR A 453 17.02 -3.89 10.33
N SER A 454 17.75 -2.80 10.52
CA SER A 454 17.66 -2.00 11.73
C SER A 454 16.35 -1.21 11.79
N PHE A 455 15.79 -1.04 12.98
CA PHE A 455 14.70 -0.13 13.29
C PHE A 455 14.98 0.61 14.62
N THR A 456 14.19 1.63 14.94
CA THR A 456 14.35 2.41 16.18
C THR A 456 14.26 1.52 17.42
N ALA A 457 15.29 1.58 18.26
CA ALA A 457 15.40 0.75 19.45
C ALA A 457 14.17 0.84 20.36
N GLN A 458 13.62 -0.32 20.74
CA GLN A 458 12.50 -0.47 21.65
C GLN A 458 12.96 -1.12 22.95
N THR A 459 12.63 -0.50 24.08
CA THR A 459 12.97 -0.96 25.44
C THR A 459 11.76 -1.30 26.31
N GLY A 460 10.56 -0.94 25.85
CA GLY A 460 9.29 -1.14 26.55
C GLY A 460 8.40 -2.20 25.89
N THR A 461 7.10 -1.98 25.93
CA THR A 461 6.13 -2.75 25.14
C THR A 461 5.96 -2.15 23.77
N PHE A 462 5.89 -2.98 22.72
CA PHE A 462 5.60 -2.51 21.37
C PHE A 462 4.92 -3.59 20.53
N THR A 463 4.25 -3.17 19.47
CA THR A 463 3.72 -4.08 18.45
C THR A 463 4.61 -4.02 17.22
N ALA A 464 5.04 -5.17 16.71
CA ALA A 464 5.68 -5.29 15.41
C ALA A 464 4.76 -6.05 14.44
N THR A 465 4.52 -5.49 13.27
CA THR A 465 3.73 -6.12 12.21
C THR A 465 4.57 -6.34 10.96
N PHE A 466 4.32 -7.41 10.23
CA PHE A 466 4.91 -7.64 8.90
C PHE A 466 4.08 -8.64 8.11
N ASP A 467 4.12 -8.53 6.80
CA ASP A 467 3.61 -9.55 5.89
C ASP A 467 4.73 -10.52 5.53
N ALA A 468 4.39 -11.80 5.40
CA ALA A 468 5.30 -12.82 4.92
C ALA A 468 4.62 -13.75 3.92
N THR A 469 5.32 -14.05 2.82
CA THR A 469 4.84 -14.92 1.74
C THR A 469 5.85 -16.05 1.52
N PRO A 470 5.60 -17.26 2.07
CA PRO A 470 6.46 -18.43 1.88
C PRO A 470 6.47 -18.86 0.41
N SER A 471 7.61 -19.28 -0.12
CA SER A 471 7.76 -19.65 -1.55
C SER A 471 7.06 -20.94 -1.96
N GLY A 472 6.68 -21.78 -0.98
CA GLY A 472 6.15 -23.11 -1.18
C GLY A 472 5.62 -23.68 0.14
N ASN A 473 4.94 -24.82 0.09
CA ASN A 473 4.65 -25.61 1.29
C ASN A 473 5.94 -26.26 1.82
N ASP A 474 5.93 -26.71 3.07
CA ASP A 474 7.01 -27.51 3.68
C ASP A 474 8.40 -26.84 3.62
N ILE A 475 8.43 -25.52 3.76
CA ILE A 475 9.66 -24.71 3.81
C ILE A 475 10.15 -24.56 5.25
N ASN A 476 11.34 -23.99 5.46
CA ASN A 476 11.87 -23.70 6.79
C ASN A 476 12.45 -22.30 6.83
N THR A 477 11.63 -21.34 7.24
CA THR A 477 12.00 -19.93 7.31
C THR A 477 11.60 -19.33 8.63
N VAL A 478 12.44 -18.45 9.16
CA VAL A 478 12.18 -17.72 10.39
C VAL A 478 12.19 -16.22 10.14
N VAL A 479 11.29 -15.54 10.84
CA VAL A 479 11.28 -14.09 11.00
C VAL A 479 11.36 -13.81 12.50
N GLY A 480 12.32 -12.98 12.91
CA GLY A 480 12.54 -12.70 14.32
C GLY A 480 13.04 -11.29 14.59
N LEU A 481 12.89 -10.85 15.84
CA LEU A 481 13.45 -9.59 16.32
C LEU A 481 14.65 -9.87 17.21
N SER A 482 15.64 -8.99 17.15
CA SER A 482 16.91 -9.14 17.86
C SER A 482 17.51 -7.80 18.30
N ASN A 483 18.53 -7.89 19.16
CA ASN A 483 19.38 -6.76 19.53
C ASN A 483 20.61 -6.73 18.62
N GLY A 484 20.62 -5.84 17.64
CA GLY A 484 21.64 -5.75 16.61
C GLY A 484 21.57 -6.90 15.59
N ALA A 485 22.37 -6.79 14.54
CA ALA A 485 22.42 -7.78 13.47
C ALA A 485 22.84 -9.17 13.99
N GLN A 486 22.15 -10.21 13.53
CA GLN A 486 22.39 -11.59 13.93
C GLN A 486 22.75 -12.47 12.72
N THR A 487 23.55 -13.50 12.99
CA THR A 487 24.00 -14.50 12.02
C THR A 487 23.72 -15.93 12.49
N ALA A 488 22.93 -16.08 13.55
CA ALA A 488 22.57 -17.36 14.12
C ALA A 488 21.22 -17.28 14.84
N TYR A 489 20.52 -18.42 14.88
CA TYR A 489 19.23 -18.55 15.56
C TYR A 489 19.27 -18.17 17.04
N THR A 490 20.39 -18.44 17.72
CA THR A 490 20.61 -18.11 19.14
C THR A 490 20.76 -16.60 19.38
N GLY A 491 20.86 -15.79 18.33
CA GLY A 491 20.86 -14.33 18.44
C GLY A 491 19.46 -13.70 18.47
N LEU A 492 18.43 -14.45 18.10
CA LEU A 492 17.06 -13.94 18.02
C LEU A 492 16.41 -13.95 19.40
N SER A 493 15.59 -12.93 19.70
CA SER A 493 14.78 -12.87 20.91
C SER A 493 13.38 -13.40 20.65
N THR A 494 12.70 -12.92 19.60
CA THR A 494 11.38 -13.41 19.18
C THR A 494 11.51 -14.18 17.87
N ILE A 495 10.69 -15.21 17.65
CA ILE A 495 10.74 -16.00 16.41
C ILE A 495 9.35 -16.53 16.03
N VAL A 496 8.94 -16.32 14.78
CA VAL A 496 7.88 -17.10 14.12
C VAL A 496 8.48 -17.85 12.93
N ARG A 497 7.88 -18.98 12.56
CA ARG A 497 8.40 -19.89 11.55
C ARG A 497 7.27 -20.48 10.70
N PHE A 498 7.50 -20.50 9.39
CA PHE A 498 6.83 -21.44 8.50
C PHE A 498 7.66 -22.72 8.51
N ASN A 499 7.09 -23.80 9.02
CA ASN A 499 7.84 -25.01 9.35
C ASN A 499 7.72 -26.09 8.26
N PRO A 500 8.64 -27.08 8.24
CA PRO A 500 8.64 -28.13 7.22
C PRO A 500 7.46 -29.10 7.22
N THR A 501 6.54 -29.00 8.20
CA THR A 501 5.33 -29.83 8.25
C THR A 501 4.11 -29.13 7.65
N GLY A 502 4.30 -27.93 7.08
CA GLY A 502 3.23 -27.16 6.46
C GLY A 502 2.44 -26.29 7.44
N ASP A 503 2.95 -26.08 8.67
CA ASP A 503 2.30 -25.29 9.71
C ASP A 503 3.11 -24.05 10.12
N ILE A 504 2.43 -23.10 10.76
CA ILE A 504 3.02 -21.91 11.38
C ILE A 504 3.21 -22.16 12.87
N ASP A 505 4.42 -21.94 13.38
CA ASP A 505 4.74 -22.03 14.81
C ASP A 505 5.68 -20.91 15.27
N ALA A 506 5.87 -20.77 16.58
CA ALA A 506 6.73 -19.76 17.19
C ALA A 506 7.60 -20.34 18.31
N TYR A 507 8.73 -19.72 18.59
CA TYR A 507 9.65 -20.22 19.63
C TYR A 507 9.20 -19.76 21.03
N ASN A 508 8.92 -20.70 21.93
CA ASN A 508 8.35 -20.38 23.25
C ASN A 508 9.37 -20.20 24.39
N GLY A 509 10.66 -20.08 24.05
CA GLY A 509 11.78 -20.06 24.99
C GLY A 509 12.47 -21.42 25.17
N ILE A 510 11.81 -22.52 24.80
CA ILE A 510 12.35 -23.89 24.89
C ILE A 510 12.34 -24.56 23.51
N ALA A 511 11.20 -24.54 22.83
CA ALA A 511 10.99 -25.19 21.54
C ALA A 511 10.06 -24.36 20.65
N TYR A 512 9.93 -24.78 19.39
CA TYR A 512 8.87 -24.27 18.51
C TYR A 512 7.54 -24.93 18.88
N ALA A 513 6.50 -24.12 19.06
CA ALA A 513 5.15 -24.56 19.42
C ALA A 513 4.10 -23.58 18.89
N ALA A 514 2.85 -24.01 18.79
CA ALA A 514 1.71 -23.17 18.44
C ALA A 514 0.51 -23.46 19.37
N ALA A 515 -0.33 -22.45 19.62
CA ALA A 515 -1.56 -22.59 20.40
C ALA A 515 -2.60 -23.50 19.72
N SER A 516 -2.54 -23.59 18.40
CA SER A 516 -3.32 -24.50 17.56
C SER A 516 -2.53 -24.86 16.30
N THR A 517 -2.94 -25.90 15.57
CA THR A 517 -2.43 -26.17 14.22
C THR A 517 -2.86 -25.06 13.26
N ILE A 518 -1.91 -24.45 12.57
CA ILE A 518 -2.15 -23.33 11.65
C ILE A 518 -1.49 -23.67 10.31
N PRO A 519 -2.22 -24.32 9.39
CA PRO A 519 -1.66 -24.70 8.11
C PRO A 519 -1.38 -23.47 7.25
N TYR A 520 -0.35 -23.55 6.42
CA TYR A 520 -0.05 -22.51 5.44
C TYR A 520 0.10 -23.08 4.03
N THR A 521 -0.04 -22.18 3.05
CA THR A 521 0.10 -22.47 1.63
C THR A 521 1.16 -21.57 1.03
N GLY A 522 2.09 -22.14 0.28
CA GLY A 522 3.08 -21.41 -0.49
C GLY A 522 2.44 -20.43 -1.47
N GLY A 523 3.04 -19.25 -1.62
CA GLY A 523 2.53 -18.16 -2.46
C GLY A 523 1.41 -17.33 -1.81
N GLN A 524 0.85 -17.76 -0.67
CA GLN A 524 -0.13 -16.98 0.07
C GLN A 524 0.57 -16.03 1.05
N THR A 525 0.05 -14.80 1.17
CA THR A 525 0.57 -13.82 2.13
C THR A 525 -0.14 -13.94 3.49
N TYR A 526 0.66 -13.80 4.55
CA TYR A 526 0.24 -13.84 5.94
C TYR A 526 0.70 -12.58 6.66
N THR A 527 -0.21 -11.90 7.35
CA THR A 527 0.13 -10.76 8.19
C THR A 527 0.38 -11.24 9.61
N PHE A 528 1.59 -11.01 10.12
CA PHE A 528 1.97 -11.30 11.50
C PHE A 528 1.90 -10.05 12.35
N GLU A 529 1.52 -10.24 13.61
CA GLU A 529 1.54 -9.20 14.63
C GLU A 529 2.20 -9.78 15.89
N PHE A 530 3.23 -9.10 16.38
CA PHE A 530 3.97 -9.44 17.58
C PHE A 530 3.70 -8.37 18.62
N ASP A 531 3.05 -8.72 19.72
CA ASP A 531 3.02 -7.86 20.91
C ASP A 531 4.18 -8.25 21.81
N VAL A 532 5.18 -7.38 21.87
CA VAL A 532 6.46 -7.64 22.52
C VAL A 532 6.53 -6.86 23.83
N ASN A 533 6.95 -7.53 24.90
CA ASN A 533 7.28 -6.90 26.17
C ASN A 533 8.75 -7.17 26.50
N VAL A 534 9.60 -6.17 26.25
CA VAL A 534 11.04 -6.28 26.47
C VAL A 534 11.36 -6.47 27.96
N ALA A 535 10.69 -5.74 28.85
CA ALA A 535 10.94 -5.87 30.29
C ALA A 535 10.57 -7.26 30.83
N ALA A 536 9.45 -7.83 30.37
CA ALA A 536 9.01 -9.17 30.75
C ALA A 536 9.73 -10.29 29.98
N GLN A 537 10.51 -9.96 28.93
CA GLN A 537 11.16 -10.93 28.04
C GLN A 537 10.16 -11.91 27.41
N THR A 538 8.99 -11.40 27.02
CA THR A 538 7.91 -12.21 26.42
C THR A 538 7.34 -11.56 25.18
N TYR A 539 6.73 -12.36 24.32
CA TYR A 539 5.95 -11.88 23.19
C TYR A 539 4.72 -12.74 22.93
N THR A 540 3.66 -12.11 22.45
CA THR A 540 2.51 -12.80 21.87
C THR A 540 2.55 -12.61 20.37
N VAL A 541 2.23 -13.65 19.61
CA VAL A 541 2.22 -13.60 18.15
C VAL A 541 0.89 -14.10 17.61
N TRP A 542 0.34 -13.33 16.67
CA TRP A 542 -0.82 -13.68 15.86
C TRP A 542 -0.45 -13.73 14.39
N VAL A 543 -1.25 -14.46 13.62
CA VAL A 543 -1.18 -14.51 12.18
C VAL A 543 -2.56 -14.35 11.56
N THR A 544 -2.64 -13.59 10.47
CA THR A 544 -3.86 -13.41 9.68
C THR A 544 -3.57 -13.81 8.24
N PRO A 545 -4.07 -14.96 7.76
CA PRO A 545 -4.03 -15.28 6.33
C PRO A 545 -4.79 -14.21 5.52
N ARG A 546 -4.34 -13.89 4.30
CA ARG A 546 -5.06 -12.92 3.44
C ARG A 546 -6.53 -13.36 3.23
N GLY A 547 -7.47 -12.50 3.63
CA GLY A 547 -8.92 -12.79 3.59
C GLY A 547 -9.42 -13.75 4.69
N GLY A 548 -8.56 -14.16 5.62
CA GLY A 548 -8.88 -15.01 6.76
C GLY A 548 -9.06 -14.23 8.06
N SER A 549 -9.26 -14.96 9.15
CA SER A 549 -9.39 -14.40 10.50
C SER A 549 -8.06 -14.41 11.26
N LYS A 550 -7.85 -13.41 12.12
CA LYS A 550 -6.68 -13.30 13.00
C LYS A 550 -6.66 -14.48 13.97
N THR A 551 -5.58 -15.25 13.95
CA THR A 551 -5.40 -16.51 14.68
C THR A 551 -4.19 -16.39 15.62
N LEU A 552 -4.34 -16.85 16.86
CA LEU A 552 -3.25 -16.84 17.83
C LEU A 552 -2.22 -17.94 17.51
N VAL A 553 -0.96 -17.56 17.32
CA VAL A 553 0.16 -18.52 17.17
C VAL A 553 0.71 -18.89 18.54
N GLY A 554 0.93 -17.92 19.43
CA GLY A 554 1.46 -18.18 20.77
C GLY A 554 1.24 -17.00 21.72
N LEU A 555 0.83 -17.28 22.96
CA LEU A 555 0.51 -16.28 23.99
C LEU A 555 1.64 -16.18 25.02
N ASN A 556 2.21 -14.99 25.20
CA ASN A 556 3.28 -14.69 26.17
C ASN A 556 4.46 -15.67 26.13
N TYR A 557 4.85 -16.09 24.93
CA TYR A 557 6.03 -16.92 24.71
C TYR A 557 7.29 -16.20 25.19
N ALA A 558 8.16 -16.92 25.90
CA ALA A 558 9.41 -16.35 26.40
C ALA A 558 10.38 -16.08 25.24
N PHE A 559 11.20 -15.05 25.38
CA PHE A 559 12.29 -14.79 24.45
C PHE A 559 13.24 -15.97 24.40
N ARG A 560 13.74 -16.28 23.21
CA ARG A 560 14.83 -17.24 23.05
C ARG A 560 16.12 -16.75 23.70
N THR A 561 16.47 -15.49 23.43
CA THR A 561 17.63 -14.81 24.00
C THR A 561 17.17 -13.53 24.66
N ALA A 562 17.50 -13.38 25.94
CA ALA A 562 17.15 -12.20 26.70
C ALA A 562 17.83 -10.95 26.11
N ALA A 563 17.10 -9.84 26.05
CA ALA A 563 17.60 -8.58 25.51
C ALA A 563 16.99 -7.38 26.26
N SER A 564 17.81 -6.37 26.53
CA SER A 564 17.34 -5.10 27.14
C SER A 564 16.78 -4.12 26.12
N THR A 565 16.97 -4.38 24.83
CA THR A 565 16.46 -3.60 23.71
C THR A 565 16.30 -4.50 22.50
N LEU A 566 15.33 -4.21 21.64
CA LEU A 566 15.19 -4.81 20.32
C LEU A 566 15.20 -3.70 19.26
N ASN A 567 15.98 -3.88 18.21
CA ASN A 567 16.22 -2.84 17.20
C ASN A 567 16.54 -3.41 15.81
N THR A 568 16.38 -4.72 15.61
CA THR A 568 16.70 -5.39 14.34
C THR A 568 15.65 -6.44 13.99
N LEU A 569 15.11 -6.37 12.77
CA LEU A 569 14.37 -7.45 12.11
C LEU A 569 15.39 -8.38 11.46
N THR A 570 15.30 -9.66 11.71
CA THR A 570 16.22 -10.66 11.19
C THR A 570 15.46 -11.76 10.45
N LEU A 571 15.90 -12.07 9.23
CA LEU A 571 15.28 -13.06 8.34
C LEU A 571 16.27 -14.18 8.00
N TYR A 572 15.79 -15.41 7.95
CA TYR A 572 16.57 -16.55 7.47
C TYR A 572 15.67 -17.65 6.90
N ALA A 573 16.11 -18.32 5.85
CA ALA A 573 15.44 -19.49 5.27
C ALA A 573 16.45 -20.62 5.06
N GLN A 574 16.29 -21.70 5.82
CA GLN A 574 17.09 -22.92 5.64
C GLN A 574 16.62 -23.71 4.41
N VAL A 575 15.31 -23.71 4.16
CA VAL A 575 14.65 -24.39 3.03
C VAL A 575 13.62 -23.42 2.44
N GLY A 576 13.57 -23.34 1.11
CA GLY A 576 12.71 -22.39 0.39
C GLY A 576 13.16 -20.94 0.56
N THR A 577 12.27 -20.01 0.24
CA THR A 577 12.43 -18.58 0.51
C THR A 577 11.15 -18.01 1.12
N ASN A 578 11.25 -16.81 1.67
CA ASN A 578 10.11 -16.11 2.26
C ASN A 578 10.21 -14.62 1.98
N ASN A 579 9.25 -14.06 1.26
CA ASN A 579 9.21 -12.63 1.01
C ASN A 579 8.53 -11.94 2.19
N VAL A 580 9.30 -11.17 2.96
CA VAL A 580 8.87 -10.49 4.18
C VAL A 580 8.87 -8.99 3.95
N GLY A 581 7.72 -8.33 4.09
CA GLY A 581 7.54 -6.91 3.85
C GLY A 581 6.63 -6.26 4.87
N THR A 582 6.25 -5.01 4.60
CA THR A 582 5.34 -4.20 5.48
C THR A 582 5.77 -4.14 6.94
N PHE A 583 7.07 -4.33 7.22
CA PHE A 583 7.57 -4.32 8.59
C PHE A 583 7.37 -2.95 9.21
N ALA A 584 6.58 -2.91 10.27
CA ALA A 584 6.33 -1.71 11.04
C ALA A 584 6.48 -2.01 12.52
N VAL A 585 7.07 -1.07 13.24
CA VAL A 585 7.13 -1.09 14.71
C VAL A 585 6.31 0.09 15.18
N ASN A 586 5.22 -0.21 15.85
CA ASN A 586 4.41 0.78 16.54
C ASN A 586 4.74 0.64 18.02
N ALA A 587 5.37 1.67 18.59
CA ALA A 587 5.50 1.76 20.03
C ALA A 587 4.09 1.74 20.62
N SER A 588 3.67 0.58 21.09
CA SER A 588 2.43 0.46 21.84
C SER A 588 2.70 1.21 23.13
N THR A 589 2.15 2.41 23.27
CA THR A 589 1.75 2.83 24.59
C THR A 589 0.52 1.97 24.89
N PRO A 590 0.61 0.94 25.75
CA PRO A 590 -0.63 0.31 26.18
C PRO A 590 -1.43 1.47 26.80
N SER A 591 -2.66 1.69 26.34
CA SER A 591 -3.54 2.71 26.91
C SER A 591 -3.93 2.27 28.32
N CYS A 592 -2.97 2.36 29.23
CA CYS A 592 -3.13 1.97 30.59
C CYS A 592 -4.02 2.98 31.29
N GLN A 593 -5.06 2.48 31.93
CA GLN A 593 -5.91 3.25 32.81
C GLN A 593 -5.47 3.00 34.23
N THR A 594 -5.33 4.05 35.03
CA THR A 594 -4.99 3.91 36.46
C THR A 594 -6.26 3.98 37.28
N ALA A 595 -6.52 2.96 38.10
CA ALA A 595 -7.53 3.04 39.14
C ALA A 595 -7.11 4.08 40.18
N SER A 596 -7.99 5.04 40.46
CA SER A 596 -7.76 6.12 41.43
C SER A 596 -8.98 6.31 42.31
N THR A 597 -8.92 7.26 43.25
CA THR A 597 -10.08 7.67 44.06
C THR A 597 -11.18 8.37 43.25
N THR A 598 -10.95 8.61 41.96
CA THR A 598 -11.95 9.01 40.97
C THR A 598 -12.23 7.84 40.03
N TRP A 599 -13.51 7.64 39.70
CA TRP A 599 -13.92 6.63 38.73
C TRP A 599 -13.30 6.90 37.36
N SER A 600 -12.52 5.93 36.87
CA SER A 600 -12.09 5.90 35.48
C SER A 600 -13.03 5.01 34.69
N ASN A 601 -13.46 5.51 33.52
CA ASN A 601 -14.35 4.80 32.62
C ASN A 601 -13.78 4.86 31.21
N THR A 602 -13.69 3.71 30.56
CA THR A 602 -13.20 3.58 29.19
C THR A 602 -14.18 2.74 28.38
N THR A 603 -14.72 3.31 27.32
CA THR A 603 -15.61 2.59 26.40
C THR A 603 -14.87 1.42 25.76
N VAL A 604 -15.52 0.25 25.71
CA VAL A 604 -15.04 -0.95 25.02
C VAL A 604 -16.11 -1.42 24.02
N ALA A 605 -15.82 -2.46 23.23
CA ALA A 605 -16.82 -3.05 22.34
C ALA A 605 -18.09 -3.48 23.12
N SER A 606 -19.26 -3.29 22.51
CA SER A 606 -20.54 -3.53 23.17
C SER A 606 -20.99 -4.98 23.01
N GLU A 607 -21.02 -5.73 24.11
CA GLU A 607 -21.34 -7.16 24.10
C GLU A 607 -22.63 -7.49 24.86
N ALA A 608 -23.53 -8.22 24.20
CA ALA A 608 -24.82 -8.64 24.73
C ALA A 608 -24.96 -10.17 24.85
N LYS A 609 -23.95 -10.93 24.44
CA LYS A 609 -23.93 -12.41 24.41
C LYS A 609 -22.89 -12.96 25.39
N THR A 610 -22.41 -14.16 25.13
CA THR A 610 -21.23 -14.74 25.78
C THR A 610 -19.96 -14.25 25.12
N PHE A 611 -18.99 -13.80 25.92
CA PHE A 611 -17.72 -13.30 25.43
C PHE A 611 -16.62 -13.50 26.48
N THR A 612 -15.37 -13.42 26.05
CA THR A 612 -14.21 -13.32 26.94
C THR A 612 -13.69 -11.89 26.94
N ALA A 613 -13.43 -11.35 28.14
CA ALA A 613 -12.61 -10.15 28.28
C ALA A 613 -11.25 -10.52 28.88
N THR A 614 -10.18 -9.97 28.32
CA THR A 614 -8.84 -10.07 28.88
C THR A 614 -8.26 -8.69 29.13
N PHE A 615 -7.49 -8.57 30.21
CA PHE A 615 -6.69 -7.39 30.50
C PHE A 615 -5.55 -7.75 31.44
N THR A 616 -4.54 -6.89 31.52
CA THR A 616 -3.49 -7.00 32.53
C THR A 616 -3.70 -5.96 33.61
N ALA A 617 -3.36 -6.28 34.85
CA ALA A 617 -3.40 -5.32 35.95
C ALA A 617 -2.19 -5.45 36.89
N THR A 618 -1.66 -4.30 37.31
CA THR A 618 -0.47 -4.20 38.16
C THR A 618 -0.79 -3.36 39.40
N PRO A 619 -0.86 -3.96 40.61
CA PRO A 619 -1.14 -3.23 41.85
C PRO A 619 0.07 -2.36 42.23
N SER A 620 -0.16 -1.12 42.67
CA SER A 620 0.93 -0.18 43.00
C SER A 620 1.56 -0.42 44.37
N ALA A 621 0.84 -1.09 45.27
CA ALA A 621 1.28 -1.41 46.62
C ALA A 621 0.65 -2.73 47.09
N THR A 622 1.10 -3.24 48.23
CA THR A 622 0.38 -4.28 48.99
C THR A 622 -0.79 -3.62 49.72
N ASP A 623 -1.83 -4.39 50.06
CA ASP A 623 -3.00 -3.96 50.84
C ASP A 623 -3.85 -2.83 50.22
N ILE A 624 -3.91 -2.78 48.89
CA ILE A 624 -4.76 -1.85 48.14
C ILE A 624 -6.22 -2.32 48.09
N ASN A 625 -7.15 -1.40 47.80
CA ASN A 625 -8.56 -1.72 47.58
C ASN A 625 -9.00 -1.17 46.23
N THR A 626 -8.76 -1.94 45.17
CA THR A 626 -9.02 -1.50 43.80
C THR A 626 -9.87 -2.48 43.04
N VAL A 627 -10.83 -1.96 42.29
CA VAL A 627 -11.80 -2.74 41.53
C VAL A 627 -11.63 -2.50 40.04
N MET A 628 -11.79 -3.58 39.28
CA MET A 628 -11.70 -3.62 37.83
C MET A 628 -12.92 -4.37 37.32
N ALA A 629 -13.76 -3.71 36.52
CA ALA A 629 -15.06 -4.25 36.19
C ALA A 629 -15.55 -3.89 34.79
N LEU A 630 -16.31 -4.81 34.19
CA LEU A 630 -17.09 -4.54 32.98
C LEU A 630 -18.49 -4.05 33.37
N SER A 631 -18.96 -3.03 32.66
CA SER A 631 -20.20 -2.32 32.98
C SER A 631 -20.96 -1.86 31.73
N ASN A 632 -22.23 -1.47 31.93
CA ASN A 632 -23.05 -0.85 30.90
C ASN A 632 -22.99 0.67 31.02
N GLY A 633 -22.20 1.31 30.17
CA GLY A 633 -21.89 2.73 30.23
C GLY A 633 -20.96 3.08 31.40
N ALA A 634 -20.57 4.35 31.45
CA ALA A 634 -19.72 4.87 32.51
C ALA A 634 -20.40 4.77 33.89
N GLN A 635 -19.62 4.38 34.90
CA GLN A 635 -20.08 4.15 36.26
C GLN A 635 -19.44 5.14 37.24
N THR A 636 -20.22 5.53 38.24
CA THR A 636 -19.82 6.41 39.34
C THR A 636 -20.10 5.80 40.72
N ALA A 637 -20.53 4.53 40.75
CA ALA A 637 -20.83 3.81 41.98
C ALA A 637 -20.60 2.30 41.81
N TYR A 638 -20.25 1.65 42.92
CA TYR A 638 -20.02 0.20 42.98
C TYR A 638 -21.23 -0.64 42.56
N THR A 639 -22.45 -0.15 42.80
CA THR A 639 -23.70 -0.80 42.36
C THR A 639 -23.85 -0.83 40.84
N GLY A 640 -23.00 -0.12 40.10
CA GLY A 640 -22.96 -0.12 38.65
C GLY A 640 -22.03 -1.16 38.02
N LEU A 641 -21.44 -2.07 38.80
CA LEU A 641 -20.35 -2.96 38.36
C LEU A 641 -20.77 -4.44 38.29
N PRO A 642 -21.39 -4.90 37.18
CA PRO A 642 -21.86 -6.27 37.01
C PRO A 642 -20.81 -7.35 37.24
N ALA A 643 -19.74 -7.36 36.44
CA ALA A 643 -18.67 -8.36 36.49
C ALA A 643 -17.40 -7.69 36.99
N ILE A 644 -16.89 -8.12 38.16
CA ILE A 644 -15.89 -7.36 38.92
C ILE A 644 -14.87 -8.26 39.61
N ALA A 645 -13.59 -7.93 39.46
CA ALA A 645 -12.49 -8.44 40.27
C ALA A 645 -11.83 -7.32 41.07
N ARG A 646 -11.10 -7.69 42.11
CA ARG A 646 -10.51 -6.76 43.06
C ARG A 646 -9.16 -7.24 43.58
N PHE A 647 -8.20 -6.31 43.66
CA PHE A 647 -7.07 -6.42 44.59
C PHE A 647 -7.55 -5.92 45.95
N ASN A 648 -7.61 -6.81 46.94
CA ASN A 648 -8.24 -6.51 48.23
C ASN A 648 -7.22 -6.08 49.31
N PRO A 649 -7.69 -5.39 50.38
CA PRO A 649 -6.81 -4.87 51.45
C PRO A 649 -6.07 -5.91 52.27
N THR A 650 -6.37 -7.20 52.09
CA THR A 650 -5.71 -8.29 52.81
C THR A 650 -4.57 -8.91 52.01
N GLY A 651 -4.24 -8.34 50.84
CA GLY A 651 -3.16 -8.83 49.97
C GLY A 651 -3.59 -9.95 49.01
N PHE A 652 -4.89 -10.15 48.79
CA PHE A 652 -5.42 -11.22 47.92
C PHE A 652 -6.29 -10.69 46.77
N ILE A 653 -6.47 -11.53 45.75
CA ILE A 653 -7.37 -11.27 44.62
C ILE A 653 -8.70 -11.97 44.87
N ASP A 654 -9.81 -11.23 44.75
CA ASP A 654 -11.17 -11.77 44.85
C ASP A 654 -12.12 -11.17 43.80
N ALA A 655 -13.34 -11.71 43.70
CA ALA A 655 -14.38 -11.26 42.77
C ALA A 655 -15.75 -11.23 43.47
N TYR A 656 -16.71 -10.44 42.96
CA TYR A 656 -18.03 -10.34 43.58
C TYR A 656 -18.96 -11.46 43.11
N ASN A 657 -19.49 -12.27 44.02
CA ASN A 657 -20.29 -13.45 43.67
C ASN A 657 -21.80 -13.21 43.54
N GLY A 658 -22.24 -11.95 43.59
CA GLY A 658 -23.65 -11.55 43.64
C GLY A 658 -24.14 -11.16 45.04
N THR A 659 -23.41 -11.56 46.10
CA THR A 659 -23.73 -11.18 47.50
C THR A 659 -22.55 -10.53 48.21
N ALA A 660 -21.35 -11.08 48.06
CA ALA A 660 -20.13 -10.58 48.68
C ALA A 660 -18.92 -10.79 47.76
N TYR A 661 -17.79 -10.18 48.12
CA TYR A 661 -16.50 -10.55 47.53
C TYR A 661 -16.04 -11.89 48.07
N ALA A 662 -15.66 -12.80 47.18
CA ALA A 662 -15.20 -14.15 47.51
C ALA A 662 -14.19 -14.63 46.47
N ALA A 663 -13.37 -15.62 46.83
CA ALA A 663 -12.46 -16.28 45.91
C ALA A 663 -12.54 -17.81 46.11
N ALA A 664 -12.53 -18.56 45.01
CA ALA A 664 -12.47 -20.02 45.02
C ALA A 664 -11.10 -20.54 45.48
N ASN A 665 -10.04 -19.76 45.25
CA ASN A 665 -8.68 -20.06 45.66
C ASN A 665 -8.06 -18.86 46.39
N SER A 666 -7.12 -19.13 47.29
CA SER A 666 -6.32 -18.09 47.96
C SER A 666 -5.22 -17.61 47.03
N ILE A 667 -5.37 -16.41 46.45
CA ILE A 667 -4.48 -15.87 45.42
C ILE A 667 -3.80 -14.59 45.95
N PRO A 668 -2.59 -14.69 46.53
CA PRO A 668 -1.87 -13.50 47.00
C PRO A 668 -1.39 -12.66 45.82
N TYR A 669 -1.34 -11.33 46.00
CA TYR A 669 -0.71 -10.44 45.03
C TYR A 669 0.50 -9.70 45.60
N THR A 670 1.43 -9.34 44.72
CA THR A 670 2.64 -8.59 45.03
C THR A 670 2.62 -7.27 44.29
N ALA A 671 2.95 -6.17 44.98
CA ALA A 671 3.08 -4.85 44.39
C ALA A 671 4.03 -4.88 43.18
N GLY A 672 3.67 -4.18 42.10
CA GLY A 672 4.46 -4.10 40.86
C GLY A 672 4.44 -5.36 39.99
N THR A 673 3.81 -6.46 40.42
CA THR A 673 3.68 -7.68 39.62
C THR A 673 2.45 -7.58 38.71
N THR A 674 2.60 -7.89 37.42
CA THR A 674 1.48 -7.88 36.47
C THR A 674 0.71 -9.19 36.52
N TYR A 675 -0.60 -9.08 36.55
CA TYR A 675 -1.56 -10.19 36.54
C TYR A 675 -2.43 -10.11 35.30
N ALA A 676 -2.50 -11.19 34.51
CA ALA A 676 -3.43 -11.30 33.39
C ALA A 676 -4.78 -11.82 33.91
N PHE A 677 -5.83 -11.03 33.74
CA PHE A 677 -7.20 -11.40 34.07
C PHE A 677 -7.92 -11.88 32.83
N GLU A 678 -8.71 -12.94 33.00
CA GLU A 678 -9.64 -13.45 31.99
C GLU A 678 -11.03 -13.57 32.60
N PHE A 679 -12.00 -12.89 32.01
CA PHE A 679 -13.40 -12.93 32.38
C PHE A 679 -14.17 -13.68 31.31
N LEU A 680 -14.73 -14.83 31.63
CA LEU A 680 -15.70 -15.52 30.79
C LEU A 680 -17.08 -15.02 31.18
N VAL A 681 -17.66 -14.13 30.38
CA VAL A 681 -18.90 -13.44 30.69
C VAL A 681 -20.05 -14.04 29.93
N ASN A 682 -21.15 -14.30 30.62
CA ASN A 682 -22.42 -14.71 30.03
C ASN A 682 -23.49 -13.66 30.36
N VAL A 683 -23.66 -12.69 29.45
CA VAL A 683 -24.63 -11.60 29.65
C VAL A 683 -26.07 -12.13 29.73
N PRO A 684 -26.55 -13.03 28.86
CA PRO A 684 -27.91 -13.58 29.00
C PRO A 684 -28.16 -14.28 30.34
N ALA A 685 -27.18 -15.04 30.84
CA ALA A 685 -27.27 -15.72 32.14
C ALA A 685 -26.92 -14.82 33.33
N GLN A 686 -26.47 -13.58 33.10
CA GLN A 686 -26.06 -12.62 34.13
C GLN A 686 -25.01 -13.21 35.09
N THR A 687 -24.04 -13.95 34.54
CA THR A 687 -22.97 -14.62 35.29
C THR A 687 -21.61 -14.41 34.63
N TYR A 688 -20.54 -14.57 35.41
CA TYR A 688 -19.17 -14.52 34.92
C TYR A 688 -18.25 -15.47 35.70
N THR A 689 -17.24 -15.98 35.02
CA THR A 689 -16.12 -16.72 35.62
C THR A 689 -14.87 -15.88 35.48
N VAL A 690 -14.03 -15.81 36.52
CA VAL A 690 -12.78 -15.04 36.50
C VAL A 690 -11.60 -15.96 36.76
N TYR A 691 -10.60 -15.87 35.90
CA TYR A 691 -9.26 -16.43 36.09
C TYR A 691 -8.23 -15.32 36.22
N VAL A 692 -7.12 -15.65 36.87
CA VAL A 692 -5.96 -14.78 36.94
C VAL A 692 -4.66 -15.56 36.78
N THR A 693 -3.72 -15.01 36.02
CA THR A 693 -2.39 -15.59 35.76
C THR A 693 -1.32 -14.58 36.15
N PRO A 694 -0.54 -14.83 37.22
CA PRO A 694 0.64 -14.03 37.53
C PRO A 694 1.68 -14.12 36.41
N ALA A 695 2.48 -13.06 36.21
CA ALA A 695 3.60 -13.10 35.27
C ALA A 695 4.55 -14.31 35.56
N GLY A 696 4.76 -15.18 34.56
CA GLY A 696 5.55 -16.41 34.70
C GLY A 696 4.91 -17.52 35.56
N GLY A 697 3.65 -17.34 36.00
CA GLY A 697 2.91 -18.29 36.83
C GLY A 697 1.84 -19.08 36.08
N THR A 698 1.07 -19.88 36.82
CA THR A 698 -0.04 -20.67 36.28
C THR A 698 -1.38 -19.98 36.46
N THR A 699 -2.27 -20.13 35.47
CA THR A 699 -3.65 -19.64 35.53
C THR A 699 -4.40 -20.25 36.72
N THR A 700 -5.01 -19.40 37.54
CA THR A 700 -5.73 -19.78 38.76
C THR A 700 -7.15 -19.25 38.72
N LEU A 701 -8.12 -20.08 39.10
CA LEU A 701 -9.53 -19.70 39.17
C LEU A 701 -9.77 -18.76 40.36
N VAL A 702 -10.29 -17.56 40.09
CA VAL A 702 -10.73 -16.61 41.13
C VAL A 702 -12.17 -16.92 41.55
N GLY A 703 -13.07 -17.18 40.60
CA GLY A 703 -14.47 -17.50 40.89
C GLY A 703 -15.18 -18.06 39.66
N GLN A 704 -16.07 -19.03 39.85
CA GLN A 704 -16.77 -19.72 38.76
C GLN A 704 -18.27 -19.41 38.79
N ASN A 705 -18.81 -18.98 37.65
CA ASN A 705 -20.23 -18.65 37.45
C ASN A 705 -20.80 -17.72 38.53
N TYR A 706 -20.00 -16.75 38.98
CA TYR A 706 -20.44 -15.73 39.91
C TYR A 706 -21.54 -14.88 39.28
N ALA A 707 -22.58 -14.57 40.06
CA ALA A 707 -23.68 -13.75 39.57
C ALA A 707 -23.22 -12.29 39.41
N PHE A 708 -23.76 -11.61 38.41
CA PHE A 708 -23.56 -10.18 38.25
C PHE A 708 -24.00 -9.45 39.52
N ARG A 709 -23.24 -8.43 39.91
CA ARG A 709 -23.65 -7.54 40.99
C ARG A 709 -24.96 -6.84 40.70
N THR A 710 -25.16 -6.47 39.43
CA THR A 710 -26.34 -5.76 38.95
C THR A 710 -26.69 -6.28 37.56
N SER A 711 -27.96 -6.66 37.38
CA SER A 711 -28.40 -7.19 36.10
C SER A 711 -28.42 -6.10 35.03
N THR A 712 -27.77 -6.35 33.88
CA THR A 712 -27.68 -5.38 32.79
C THR A 712 -27.32 -6.03 31.45
N SER A 713 -27.58 -5.31 30.36
CA SER A 713 -27.15 -5.63 28.99
C SER A 713 -27.23 -4.35 28.14
N PRO A 714 -26.29 -4.10 27.22
CA PRO A 714 -25.02 -4.81 27.01
C PRO A 714 -23.97 -4.43 28.05
N LEU A 715 -22.79 -5.07 28.02
CA LEU A 715 -21.57 -4.57 28.66
C LEU A 715 -20.70 -3.90 27.60
N ASN A 716 -20.35 -2.63 27.79
CA ASN A 716 -19.69 -1.80 26.78
C ASN A 716 -18.70 -0.79 27.39
N ASN A 717 -18.33 -0.96 28.66
CA ASN A 717 -17.42 -0.08 29.36
C ASN A 717 -16.54 -0.84 30.36
N LEU A 718 -15.28 -0.43 30.50
CA LEU A 718 -14.38 -0.80 31.59
C LEU A 718 -14.41 0.30 32.64
N SER A 719 -14.78 -0.06 33.88
CA SER A 719 -14.83 0.84 35.02
C SER A 719 -13.79 0.46 36.07
N LEU A 720 -12.97 1.42 36.48
CA LEU A 720 -11.93 1.27 37.48
C LEU A 720 -12.14 2.24 38.64
N TYR A 721 -11.88 1.78 39.86
CA TYR A 721 -11.90 2.62 41.05
C TYR A 721 -10.99 2.07 42.13
N ALA A 722 -10.30 2.96 42.84
CA ALA A 722 -9.45 2.64 43.98
C ALA A 722 -9.95 3.41 45.21
N GLN A 723 -10.41 2.67 46.23
CA GLN A 723 -10.70 3.27 47.53
C GLN A 723 -9.40 3.53 48.30
N VAL A 724 -8.42 2.63 48.16
CA VAL A 724 -7.09 2.70 48.77
C VAL A 724 -6.06 2.24 47.73
N GLY A 725 -4.95 2.97 47.61
CA GLY A 725 -3.88 2.67 46.66
C GLY A 725 -4.27 2.94 45.21
N SER A 726 -3.65 2.22 44.27
CA SER A 726 -3.96 2.28 42.85
C SER A 726 -3.53 0.99 42.16
N ASN A 727 -4.01 0.77 40.94
CA ASN A 727 -3.44 -0.22 40.04
C ASN A 727 -3.50 0.30 38.60
N SER A 728 -2.55 -0.11 37.78
CA SER A 728 -2.63 0.08 36.34
C SER A 728 -3.44 -1.05 35.72
N VAL A 729 -4.26 -0.77 34.72
CA VAL A 729 -4.96 -1.76 33.89
C VAL A 729 -4.68 -1.46 32.42
N CYS A 730 -4.12 -2.44 31.71
CA CYS A 730 -3.64 -2.27 30.34
C CYS A 730 -4.12 -3.42 29.45
N SER A 731 -4.04 -3.23 28.12
CA SER A 731 -4.27 -4.28 27.12
C SER A 731 -5.65 -4.94 27.20
N VAL A 732 -6.69 -4.10 27.32
CA VAL A 732 -8.08 -4.56 27.42
C VAL A 732 -8.55 -5.06 26.06
N SER A 733 -9.02 -6.29 26.00
CA SER A 733 -9.51 -6.94 24.77
C SER A 733 -10.80 -7.72 25.04
N LEU A 734 -11.66 -7.80 24.03
CA LEU A 734 -12.91 -8.54 24.03
C LEU A 734 -12.92 -9.50 22.84
N SER A 735 -13.28 -10.76 23.07
CA SER A 735 -13.44 -11.77 22.02
C SER A 735 -14.76 -12.53 22.19
N ASN A 736 -15.45 -12.76 21.08
CA ASN A 736 -16.74 -13.44 21.06
C ASN A 736 -16.59 -14.95 20.88
N HIS A 737 -17.51 -15.70 21.48
CA HIS A 737 -17.66 -17.16 21.32
C HIS A 737 -18.92 -17.52 20.54
#